data_AF-A0A2N6A6J0-F1
#
_entry.id   AF-A0A2N6A6J0-F1
#
_cell.length_a   1.000
_cell.length_b   1.000
_cell.length_c   1.000
_cell.angle_alpha   90.00
_cell.angle_beta   90.00
_cell.angle_gamma   90.00
#
_symmetry.space_group_name_H-M   'P 1'
#
loop_
_entity.id
_entity.type
_entity.pdbx_description
1 polymer ?
#
loop_
_entity_poly.entity_id
_entity_poly.type
_entity_poly.pdbx_seq_one_letter_code
_entity_poly.pdbx_strand_id
1 'polypeptide(L)'
;MIAFAFVLPNFNEQVKASVDYSGQLVKMEGLSSVYYVGADGKRYVFPDSKTYYSWFPDFDDVNTIPKEDLESMMLGVNVRYRPGVILIKITTNPKVYAVSQNGILHWVKNQTAAVALYGENCNQLVNDVADAFFTNYTIGDDIDYISDYDINGELENTDNIDANRGRANANALRARTRKCQIINNARDCSSYVSTSNSEEEEETTVDDDGIAQYINNITVSNQGQSGYIDTNDKIQVVFSEAIDPESINENLETGNFINSLNYNSTGAIQVYSDGLVVINNIASFDIGKVDEGGTFAVKLALDSSSKVLNITIISGNSVQILDEDFEEIDQIGGTIKDLSGDLMENDSNIDDADGTFGGVNVNDGVEPYISSIKVYNNGNDDYIDIDDQIKITFSEAIDPESVNDDLDEDASVSNVDASDTGGVTISTNGLLTIIDIASFYVGDVDDSGSFDVDLALDSSGKVLTITLVDGDQIGIENEDLDDASQIGDVIEDKDGNEMDDDPNIDDPLGSFGDESAGSELYISYIKAYDNGYSGYIDEGDQIVITFSQPIYDNYLNNVYAEWDELGGVSIDEDGVLLVSDILAFDIGEIKNAYEFETFLELSSDNKILTISLLADEPVKIISENFSNTVQYGGYILDEDQEITMETQYDIDDQSGTFGGASADSSPYIISIEVANGNEADMIDIEDEITITFSEAIDPDSINNDLELDDYVTGVDSDDTGGVEIDDDGYLTITDIANFYIGDVEDDTNFDVRLDINEIGNVLTITLKTGTEIEINYQDLDDASQTGGTLEDEDGDLMEEDPRIDDPEGSF
;
A
#
# COMPACT_ATOMS: atom_id res chain seq x y z
N MET A 1 -32.40 71.08 5.17
CA MET A 1 -32.89 69.95 4.35
C MET A 1 -32.39 68.70 5.03
N ILE A 2 -33.28 67.78 5.41
CA ILE A 2 -32.86 66.49 5.98
C ILE A 2 -32.81 65.51 4.82
N ALA A 3 -31.64 64.94 4.56
CA ALA A 3 -31.51 63.80 3.66
C ALA A 3 -31.50 62.54 4.54
N PHE A 4 -32.46 61.65 4.32
CA PHE A 4 -32.38 60.30 4.87
C PHE A 4 -31.39 59.51 4.00
N ALA A 5 -30.31 59.02 4.62
CA ALA A 5 -29.56 57.91 4.03
C ALA A 5 -30.39 56.64 4.28
N PHE A 6 -30.81 55.97 3.21
CA PHE A 6 -31.27 54.58 3.31
C PHE A 6 -30.02 53.71 3.33
N VAL A 7 -29.72 53.13 4.48
CA VAL A 7 -28.84 51.95 4.55
C VAL A 7 -29.67 50.79 4.01
N LEU A 8 -29.20 50.18 2.92
CA LEU A 8 -29.67 48.85 2.52
C LEU A 8 -28.98 47.85 3.45
N PRO A 9 -29.67 46.88 4.04
CA PRO A 9 -29.00 45.73 4.64
C PRO A 9 -28.34 44.94 3.52
N ASN A 10 -27.09 44.50 3.72
CA ASN A 10 -26.55 43.41 2.92
C ASN A 10 -27.44 42.17 3.14
N PHE A 11 -27.79 41.50 2.05
CA PHE A 11 -28.32 40.16 2.03
C PHE A 11 -27.36 39.33 1.19
N ASN A 12 -27.14 38.07 1.58
CA ASN A 12 -26.12 37.16 1.05
C ASN A 12 -24.66 37.65 1.28
N GLU A 13 -24.22 37.58 2.53
CA GLU A 13 -23.18 36.58 2.81
C GLU A 13 -23.93 35.25 3.03
N GLN A 14 -23.51 34.17 2.38
CA GLN A 14 -23.88 32.83 2.84
C GLN A 14 -22.88 32.45 3.91
N VAL A 15 -23.37 32.02 5.08
CA VAL A 15 -22.56 31.24 6.00
C VAL A 15 -22.19 29.96 5.26
N LYS A 16 -20.89 29.74 5.02
CA LYS A 16 -20.32 28.42 4.71
C LYS A 16 -20.05 27.74 6.05
N ALA A 17 -19.98 26.41 6.05
CA ALA A 17 -19.32 25.67 7.11
C ALA A 17 -17.88 26.20 7.32
N SER A 18 -17.38 26.19 8.56
CA SER A 18 -16.00 26.56 8.88
C SER A 18 -15.02 25.58 8.23
N VAL A 19 -15.32 24.29 8.28
CA VAL A 19 -14.55 23.19 7.68
C VAL A 19 -15.22 22.72 6.37
N ASP A 20 -14.44 22.14 5.45
CA ASP A 20 -14.97 21.53 4.23
C ASP A 20 -15.15 20.02 4.36
N TYR A 21 -16.36 19.61 4.75
CA TYR A 21 -16.74 18.21 4.92
C TYR A 21 -17.03 17.46 3.61
N SER A 22 -16.72 18.03 2.44
CA SER A 22 -17.07 17.46 1.13
C SER A 22 -16.49 16.07 0.93
N GLY A 23 -17.36 15.09 0.66
CA GLY A 23 -17.03 13.67 0.51
C GLY A 23 -17.30 12.81 1.74
N GLN A 24 -17.52 13.42 2.91
CA GLN A 24 -17.66 12.71 4.19
C GLN A 24 -19.12 12.33 4.55
N LEU A 25 -19.26 11.40 5.50
CA LEU A 25 -20.50 11.15 6.22
C LEU A 25 -20.54 11.99 7.49
N VAL A 26 -21.67 12.64 7.75
CA VAL A 26 -21.83 13.55 8.90
C VAL A 26 -23.16 13.34 9.62
N LYS A 27 -23.15 13.52 10.95
CA LYS A 27 -24.32 13.62 11.82
C LYS A 27 -24.28 14.94 12.60
N MET A 28 -25.40 15.31 13.22
CA MET A 28 -25.45 16.38 14.22
C MET A 28 -25.56 15.74 15.60
N GLU A 29 -24.91 16.33 16.60
CA GLU A 29 -25.02 15.76 17.94
C GLU A 29 -26.47 15.81 18.47
N GLY A 30 -26.85 14.76 19.20
CA GLY A 30 -28.22 14.50 19.65
C GLY A 30 -29.19 14.04 18.56
N LEU A 31 -28.77 13.86 17.28
CA LEU A 31 -29.63 13.43 16.18
C LEU A 31 -29.10 12.20 15.44
N SER A 32 -29.89 11.11 15.45
CA SER A 32 -29.64 9.88 14.68
C SER A 32 -29.91 10.01 13.16
N SER A 33 -29.78 11.20 12.59
CA SER A 33 -29.94 11.47 11.15
C SER A 33 -28.57 11.64 10.50
N VAL A 34 -28.14 10.62 9.76
CA VAL A 34 -26.90 10.67 8.98
C VAL A 34 -27.14 11.35 7.63
N TYR A 35 -26.14 12.11 7.19
CA TYR A 35 -26.07 12.76 5.89
C TYR A 35 -24.74 12.41 5.22
N TYR A 36 -24.71 12.42 3.88
CA TYR A 36 -23.48 12.50 3.11
C TYR A 36 -23.30 13.95 2.62
N VAL A 37 -22.13 14.55 2.76
CA VAL A 37 -21.85 15.88 2.20
C VAL A 37 -21.24 15.69 0.81
N GLY A 38 -21.96 16.08 -0.23
CA GLY A 38 -21.44 16.03 -1.60
C GLY A 38 -20.67 17.29 -1.98
N ALA A 39 -19.76 17.18 -2.95
CA ALA A 39 -18.85 18.22 -3.46
C ALA A 39 -19.51 19.51 -3.99
N ASP A 40 -20.84 19.60 -4.00
CA ASP A 40 -21.58 20.83 -4.24
C ASP A 40 -22.07 21.52 -2.95
N GLY A 41 -21.40 21.24 -1.82
CA GLY A 41 -21.61 21.84 -0.51
C GLY A 41 -22.97 21.52 0.11
N LYS A 42 -23.52 20.32 -0.19
CA LYS A 42 -24.87 19.93 0.23
C LYS A 42 -24.87 18.64 1.03
N ARG A 43 -25.70 18.62 2.08
CA ARG A 43 -25.98 17.43 2.87
C ARG A 43 -27.15 16.63 2.25
N TYR A 44 -26.89 15.38 1.92
CA TYR A 44 -27.82 14.43 1.33
C TYR A 44 -28.25 13.43 2.41
N VAL A 45 -29.53 13.46 2.80
CA VAL A 45 -30.03 12.65 3.93
C VAL A 45 -30.29 11.19 3.54
N PHE A 46 -29.90 10.24 4.38
CA PHE A 46 -30.29 8.83 4.21
C PHE A 46 -31.78 8.64 4.59
N PRO A 47 -32.63 8.05 3.73
CA PRO A 47 -34.07 7.87 4.04
C PRO A 47 -34.33 6.91 5.21
N ASP A 48 -33.51 5.87 5.32
CA ASP A 48 -33.57 4.80 6.32
C ASP A 48 -32.20 4.12 6.43
N SER A 49 -31.99 3.34 7.50
CA SER A 49 -30.73 2.62 7.73
C SER A 49 -30.46 1.53 6.69
N LYS A 50 -31.48 1.00 6.01
CA LYS A 50 -31.30 0.03 4.92
C LYS A 50 -30.66 0.66 3.68
N THR A 51 -31.00 1.92 3.40
CA THR A 51 -30.34 2.70 2.36
C THR A 51 -28.88 2.94 2.73
N TYR A 52 -28.59 3.24 4.01
CA TYR A 52 -27.24 3.41 4.53
C TYR A 52 -26.40 2.12 4.40
N TYR A 53 -26.91 0.99 4.91
CA TYR A 53 -26.30 -0.35 4.80
C TYR A 53 -26.29 -0.95 3.38
N SER A 54 -26.46 -0.13 2.34
CA SER A 54 -26.12 -0.49 0.96
C SER A 54 -24.79 0.11 0.49
N TRP A 55 -24.26 1.10 1.21
CA TRP A 55 -22.99 1.77 0.93
C TRP A 55 -21.89 1.39 1.93
N PHE A 56 -22.23 1.43 3.23
CA PHE A 56 -21.28 1.25 4.33
C PHE A 56 -21.76 0.15 5.28
N PRO A 57 -20.88 -0.77 5.75
CA PRO A 57 -21.26 -1.87 6.64
C PRO A 57 -21.58 -1.42 8.07
N ASP A 58 -21.00 -0.30 8.49
CA ASP A 58 -20.90 0.20 9.87
C ASP A 58 -21.04 1.74 9.89
N PHE A 59 -21.04 2.35 11.08
CA PHE A 59 -21.22 3.81 11.25
C PHE A 59 -19.90 4.54 11.56
N ASP A 60 -18.78 3.87 11.30
CA ASP A 60 -17.49 4.21 11.90
C ASP A 60 -16.87 5.46 11.24
N ASP A 61 -17.20 5.73 9.97
CA ASP A 61 -16.82 6.96 9.24
C ASP A 61 -17.80 8.15 9.44
N VAL A 62 -18.75 8.07 10.39
CA VAL A 62 -19.81 9.09 10.54
C VAL A 62 -19.44 10.16 11.57
N ASN A 63 -18.71 11.16 11.09
CA ASN A 63 -18.24 12.31 11.84
C ASN A 63 -19.40 13.08 12.51
N THR A 64 -19.30 13.37 13.80
CA THR A 64 -20.11 14.42 14.44
C THR A 64 -19.62 15.76 13.89
N ILE A 65 -20.51 16.65 13.46
CA ILE A 65 -20.12 18.01 13.06
C ILE A 65 -20.93 19.09 13.80
N PRO A 66 -20.38 20.30 13.98
CA PRO A 66 -21.07 21.40 14.64
C PRO A 66 -22.42 21.72 14.01
N LYS A 67 -23.38 22.10 14.86
CA LYS A 67 -24.75 22.39 14.43
C LYS A 67 -24.81 23.55 13.43
N GLU A 68 -24.06 24.62 13.65
CA GLU A 68 -24.01 25.80 12.77
C GLU A 68 -23.55 25.41 11.36
N ASP A 69 -22.55 24.54 11.27
CA ASP A 69 -22.00 24.05 10.00
C ASP A 69 -22.99 23.14 9.28
N LEU A 70 -23.58 22.16 9.97
CA LEU A 70 -24.64 21.35 9.36
C LEU A 70 -25.85 22.21 8.99
N GLU A 71 -26.27 23.19 9.80
CA GLU A 71 -27.36 24.12 9.47
C GLU A 71 -27.04 25.01 8.27
N SER A 72 -25.77 25.38 8.05
CA SER A 72 -25.30 26.13 6.87
C SER A 72 -25.46 25.34 5.57
N MET A 73 -25.21 24.02 5.62
CA MET A 73 -25.29 23.14 4.46
C MET A 73 -26.72 23.04 3.93
N MET A 74 -26.90 23.35 2.65
CA MET A 74 -28.20 23.19 2.00
C MET A 74 -28.56 21.71 1.87
N LEU A 75 -29.83 21.37 2.13
CA LEU A 75 -30.34 20.02 1.89
C LEU A 75 -30.35 19.70 0.40
N GLY A 76 -29.71 18.60 0.03
CA GLY A 76 -29.82 17.97 -1.28
C GLY A 76 -31.12 17.18 -1.44
N VAL A 77 -31.14 16.30 -2.45
CA VAL A 77 -32.11 15.17 -2.46
C VAL A 77 -31.66 14.11 -1.45
N ASN A 78 -32.48 13.09 -1.20
CA ASN A 78 -32.04 11.98 -0.35
C ASN A 78 -30.90 11.17 -1.02
N VAL A 79 -30.18 10.40 -0.22
CA VAL A 79 -29.38 9.27 -0.69
C VAL A 79 -30.30 8.16 -1.19
N ARG A 80 -29.77 7.32 -2.09
CA ARG A 80 -30.45 6.22 -2.77
C ARG A 80 -29.69 4.92 -2.49
N TYR A 81 -30.28 3.76 -2.75
CA TYR A 81 -29.55 2.49 -2.62
C TYR A 81 -28.32 2.45 -3.55
N ARG A 82 -27.25 1.76 -3.13
CA ARG A 82 -26.08 1.53 -3.98
C ARG A 82 -26.44 0.69 -5.21
N PRO A 83 -26.10 1.15 -6.42
CA PRO A 83 -26.17 0.34 -7.63
C PRO A 83 -25.40 -0.98 -7.52
N GLY A 84 -25.79 -1.97 -8.31
CA GLY A 84 -25.16 -3.31 -8.34
C GLY A 84 -25.25 -4.18 -7.08
N VAL A 85 -25.45 -3.63 -5.88
CA VAL A 85 -25.45 -4.40 -4.61
C VAL A 85 -26.84 -4.91 -4.21
N ILE A 86 -27.89 -4.07 -4.29
CA ILE A 86 -29.22 -4.36 -3.72
C ILE A 86 -30.34 -4.26 -4.76
N LEU A 87 -31.24 -5.24 -4.76
CA LEU A 87 -32.52 -5.20 -5.47
C LEU A 87 -33.58 -4.49 -4.62
N ILE A 88 -34.42 -3.64 -5.23
CA ILE A 88 -35.50 -2.93 -4.51
C ILE A 88 -36.90 -3.18 -5.08
N LYS A 89 -37.92 -3.04 -4.24
CA LYS A 89 -39.34 -3.08 -4.64
C LYS A 89 -40.19 -2.14 -3.77
N ILE A 90 -41.47 -2.02 -4.09
CA ILE A 90 -42.48 -1.39 -3.22
C ILE A 90 -43.55 -2.40 -2.82
N THR A 91 -44.03 -2.35 -1.59
CA THR A 91 -45.05 -3.30 -1.08
C THR A 91 -46.37 -3.30 -1.88
N THR A 92 -46.61 -2.26 -2.68
CA THR A 92 -47.80 -2.07 -3.52
C THR A 92 -47.69 -2.67 -4.93
N ASN A 93 -46.52 -3.16 -5.35
CA ASN A 93 -46.26 -3.69 -6.70
C ASN A 93 -45.24 -4.85 -6.65
N PRO A 94 -45.55 -6.06 -7.15
CA PRO A 94 -44.64 -7.21 -7.08
C PRO A 94 -43.38 -7.13 -7.98
N LYS A 95 -43.22 -6.07 -8.79
CA LYS A 95 -41.98 -5.84 -9.56
C LYS A 95 -40.78 -5.62 -8.61
N VAL A 96 -39.67 -6.30 -8.89
CA VAL A 96 -38.36 -6.10 -8.27
C VAL A 96 -37.44 -5.41 -9.29
N TYR A 97 -36.63 -4.46 -8.84
CA TYR A 97 -35.81 -3.62 -9.71
C TYR A 97 -34.33 -3.69 -9.28
N ALA A 98 -33.44 -3.77 -10.26
CA ALA A 98 -32.04 -3.40 -10.08
C ALA A 98 -31.93 -1.88 -10.00
N VAL A 99 -30.90 -1.39 -9.32
CA VAL A 99 -30.60 0.04 -9.16
C VAL A 99 -29.36 0.37 -9.97
N SER A 100 -29.45 1.42 -10.78
CA SER A 100 -28.36 1.95 -11.60
C SER A 100 -27.91 3.32 -11.11
N GLN A 101 -26.73 3.75 -11.57
CA GLN A 101 -26.18 5.10 -11.41
C GLN A 101 -27.27 6.15 -11.66
N ASN A 102 -27.20 7.26 -10.92
CA ASN A 102 -28.20 8.31 -10.96
C ASN A 102 -29.61 7.90 -10.49
N GLY A 103 -29.75 6.72 -9.87
CA GLY A 103 -31.01 6.26 -9.27
C GLY A 103 -32.04 5.79 -10.29
N ILE A 104 -31.56 5.22 -11.40
CA ILE A 104 -32.41 4.61 -12.41
C ILE A 104 -32.82 3.20 -11.94
N LEU A 105 -34.05 2.78 -12.22
CA LEU A 105 -34.59 1.49 -11.80
C LEU A 105 -34.99 0.63 -12.98
N HIS A 106 -34.32 -0.50 -13.11
CA HIS A 106 -34.48 -1.44 -14.20
C HIS A 106 -35.29 -2.65 -13.72
N TRP A 107 -36.46 -2.92 -14.32
CA TRP A 107 -37.31 -4.02 -13.86
C TRP A 107 -36.73 -5.36 -14.25
N VAL A 108 -36.29 -6.15 -13.27
CA VAL A 108 -35.89 -7.55 -13.49
C VAL A 108 -37.13 -8.39 -13.74
N LYS A 109 -37.38 -8.76 -15.00
CA LYS A 109 -38.56 -9.54 -15.42
C LYS A 109 -38.44 -11.02 -15.15
N ASN A 110 -37.22 -11.56 -15.29
CA ASN A 110 -36.94 -12.98 -15.27
C ASN A 110 -36.20 -13.36 -13.98
N GLN A 111 -36.66 -14.41 -13.30
CA GLN A 111 -35.99 -14.95 -12.12
C GLN A 111 -34.59 -15.50 -12.47
N THR A 112 -34.38 -16.00 -13.68
CA THR A 112 -33.06 -16.47 -14.14
C THR A 112 -32.06 -15.31 -14.24
N ALA A 113 -32.47 -14.15 -14.77
CA ALA A 113 -31.61 -12.96 -14.81
C ALA A 113 -31.31 -12.43 -13.40
N ALA A 114 -32.28 -12.48 -12.48
CA ALA A 114 -32.04 -12.15 -11.07
C ALA A 114 -31.02 -13.08 -10.41
N VAL A 115 -31.07 -14.38 -10.72
CA VAL A 115 -30.14 -15.40 -10.17
C VAL A 115 -28.74 -15.29 -10.78
N ALA A 116 -28.62 -14.96 -12.06
CA ALA A 116 -27.30 -14.74 -12.69
C ALA A 116 -26.61 -13.49 -12.11
N LEU A 117 -27.30 -12.34 -12.08
CA LEU A 117 -26.70 -11.06 -11.63
C LEU A 117 -26.44 -11.03 -10.10
N TYR A 118 -27.32 -11.63 -9.30
CA TYR A 118 -27.33 -11.51 -7.83
C TYR A 118 -27.26 -12.86 -7.08
N GLY A 119 -26.91 -13.96 -7.75
CA GLY A 119 -26.79 -15.31 -7.20
C GLY A 119 -28.12 -16.00 -6.84
N GLU A 120 -28.07 -17.28 -6.46
CA GLU A 120 -29.26 -18.04 -6.01
C GLU A 120 -30.01 -17.34 -4.85
N ASN A 121 -29.25 -16.66 -4.00
CA ASN A 121 -29.74 -15.89 -2.84
C ASN A 121 -30.22 -14.46 -3.19
N CYS A 122 -30.40 -14.13 -4.48
CA CYS A 122 -30.93 -12.83 -4.93
C CYS A 122 -32.25 -12.41 -4.23
N ASN A 123 -33.05 -13.38 -3.77
CA ASN A 123 -34.28 -13.13 -2.99
C ASN A 123 -34.02 -12.52 -1.60
N GLN A 124 -32.83 -12.73 -1.01
CA GLN A 124 -32.40 -12.14 0.25
C GLN A 124 -31.95 -10.69 0.08
N LEU A 125 -31.43 -10.35 -1.11
CA LEU A 125 -31.01 -9.00 -1.51
C LEU A 125 -32.17 -8.06 -1.89
N VAL A 126 -33.44 -8.45 -1.68
CA VAL A 126 -34.62 -7.63 -2.08
C VAL A 126 -35.17 -6.77 -0.94
N ASN A 127 -34.85 -5.48 -0.95
CA ASN A 127 -35.36 -4.51 0.02
C ASN A 127 -36.71 -3.87 -0.38
N ASP A 128 -37.66 -3.86 0.57
CA ASP A 128 -38.90 -3.08 0.49
C ASP A 128 -38.62 -1.59 0.78
N VAL A 129 -38.87 -0.74 -0.20
CA VAL A 129 -38.81 0.72 -0.11
C VAL A 129 -40.22 1.29 0.06
N ALA A 130 -40.39 2.30 0.91
CA ALA A 130 -41.67 2.97 1.09
C ALA A 130 -42.07 3.77 -0.16
N ASP A 131 -43.35 3.75 -0.56
CA ASP A 131 -43.88 4.44 -1.75
C ASP A 131 -43.52 5.94 -1.81
N ALA A 132 -43.28 6.58 -0.66
CA ALA A 132 -42.88 7.98 -0.55
C ALA A 132 -41.37 8.24 -0.84
N PHE A 133 -40.50 7.24 -0.65
CA PHE A 133 -39.08 7.33 -1.02
C PHE A 133 -38.80 6.72 -2.40
N PHE A 134 -39.69 5.86 -2.90
CA PHE A 134 -39.62 5.36 -4.28
C PHE A 134 -39.77 6.49 -5.32
N THR A 135 -40.29 7.66 -4.95
CA THR A 135 -40.29 8.86 -5.83
C THR A 135 -38.92 9.54 -5.98
N ASN A 136 -37.88 9.06 -5.30
CA ASN A 136 -36.49 9.54 -5.46
C ASN A 136 -35.77 8.91 -6.67
N TYR A 137 -36.47 8.03 -7.41
CA TYR A 137 -35.94 7.19 -8.48
C TYR A 137 -36.69 7.41 -9.79
N THR A 138 -36.05 7.08 -10.91
CA THR A 138 -36.66 7.08 -12.25
C THR A 138 -36.66 5.68 -12.83
N ILE A 139 -37.81 5.18 -13.32
CA ILE A 139 -37.85 3.88 -14.01
C ILE A 139 -37.16 4.04 -15.37
N GLY A 140 -36.14 3.20 -15.62
CA GLY A 140 -35.43 3.09 -16.89
C GLY A 140 -36.09 2.08 -17.82
N ASP A 141 -35.28 1.48 -18.70
CA ASP A 141 -35.70 0.31 -19.47
C ASP A 141 -35.73 -0.95 -18.58
N ASP A 142 -36.48 -1.97 -19.00
CA ASP A 142 -36.62 -3.23 -18.24
C ASP A 142 -35.43 -4.18 -18.54
N ILE A 143 -35.11 -5.09 -17.62
CA ILE A 143 -34.15 -6.19 -17.83
C ILE A 143 -34.93 -7.44 -18.27
N ASP A 144 -34.75 -7.84 -19.53
CA ASP A 144 -35.24 -9.10 -20.12
C ASP A 144 -34.13 -10.19 -20.13
N TYR A 145 -32.87 -9.79 -20.34
CA TYR A 145 -31.65 -10.62 -20.46
C TYR A 145 -30.54 -10.15 -19.50
N ILE A 146 -29.49 -10.96 -19.29
CA ILE A 146 -28.38 -10.63 -18.38
C ILE A 146 -27.63 -9.38 -18.88
N SER A 147 -27.30 -9.34 -20.17
CA SER A 147 -26.59 -8.23 -20.82
C SER A 147 -27.40 -6.93 -20.99
N ASP A 148 -28.64 -6.85 -20.48
CA ASP A 148 -29.38 -5.59 -20.37
C ASP A 148 -28.91 -4.74 -19.17
N TYR A 149 -28.09 -5.31 -18.27
CA TYR A 149 -27.58 -4.66 -17.06
C TYR A 149 -26.21 -5.24 -16.68
N ASP A 150 -25.16 -4.47 -16.95
CA ASP A 150 -23.85 -4.71 -16.37
C ASP A 150 -23.90 -4.40 -14.86
N ILE A 151 -23.41 -5.32 -14.04
CA ILE A 151 -23.43 -5.23 -12.59
C ILE A 151 -22.07 -4.91 -11.97
N ASN A 152 -20.98 -5.06 -12.73
CA ASN A 152 -19.63 -4.75 -12.28
C ASN A 152 -19.34 -3.27 -12.61
N GLY A 153 -19.60 -2.84 -13.85
CA GLY A 153 -19.52 -1.43 -14.23
C GLY A 153 -20.42 -0.53 -13.38
N GLU A 154 -21.59 -1.00 -12.91
CA GLU A 154 -22.44 -0.25 -11.96
C GLU A 154 -21.85 -0.17 -10.54
N LEU A 155 -20.99 -1.10 -10.13
CA LEU A 155 -20.27 -1.08 -8.84
C LEU A 155 -19.03 -0.19 -8.88
N GLU A 156 -18.25 -0.26 -9.96
CA GLU A 156 -17.06 0.56 -10.22
C GLU A 156 -17.44 2.02 -10.45
N ASN A 157 -18.32 2.30 -11.43
CA ASN A 157 -18.78 3.66 -11.75
C ASN A 157 -19.69 4.28 -10.65
N THR A 158 -19.94 3.55 -9.56
CA THR A 158 -20.54 4.08 -8.31
C THR A 158 -19.86 3.55 -7.04
N ASP A 159 -18.53 3.57 -7.05
CA ASP A 159 -17.68 3.46 -5.86
C ASP A 159 -18.15 4.36 -4.71
N ASN A 160 -18.66 5.57 -4.98
CA ASN A 160 -19.07 6.55 -3.97
C ASN A 160 -20.39 7.27 -4.30
N ILE A 161 -20.85 8.09 -3.33
CA ILE A 161 -22.18 8.72 -3.32
C ILE A 161 -22.27 9.97 -4.23
N ASP A 162 -21.14 10.59 -4.60
CA ASP A 162 -21.07 11.63 -5.63
C ASP A 162 -20.92 11.02 -7.05
N ALA A 163 -20.18 9.91 -7.21
CA ALA A 163 -20.13 9.13 -8.46
C ALA A 163 -21.52 8.65 -8.88
N ASN A 164 -22.35 8.15 -7.96
CA ASN A 164 -23.78 7.87 -8.16
C ASN A 164 -24.67 9.11 -8.46
N ARG A 165 -24.07 10.30 -8.59
CA ARG A 165 -24.72 11.53 -9.06
C ARG A 165 -24.01 12.14 -10.28
N GLY A 166 -23.09 11.41 -10.91
CA GLY A 166 -22.32 11.87 -12.07
C GLY A 166 -21.36 13.01 -11.71
N ARG A 167 -20.57 12.84 -10.66
CA ARG A 167 -19.61 13.82 -10.14
C ARG A 167 -18.31 13.12 -9.73
N ALA A 168 -17.17 13.77 -10.02
CA ALA A 168 -15.90 13.44 -9.41
C ALA A 168 -15.71 14.24 -8.10
N ASN A 169 -15.05 13.62 -7.13
CA ASN A 169 -14.67 14.20 -5.83
C ASN A 169 -13.58 13.31 -5.23
N ALA A 170 -12.32 13.77 -5.19
CA ALA A 170 -11.19 12.97 -4.69
C ALA A 170 -11.38 12.56 -3.22
N ASN A 171 -12.02 13.41 -2.42
CA ASN A 171 -12.23 13.20 -0.99
C ASN A 171 -13.49 12.37 -0.68
N ALA A 172 -14.13 11.76 -1.69
CA ALA A 172 -15.37 11.01 -1.50
C ALA A 172 -15.14 9.64 -0.86
N LEU A 173 -15.73 9.42 0.30
CA LEU A 173 -15.67 8.14 1.00
C LEU A 173 -16.18 6.98 0.11
N ARG A 174 -15.26 6.06 -0.24
CA ARG A 174 -15.51 4.85 -1.03
C ARG A 174 -16.42 3.87 -0.28
N ALA A 175 -17.32 3.21 -1.00
CA ALA A 175 -18.38 2.37 -0.45
C ALA A 175 -17.93 0.92 -0.22
N ARG A 176 -17.76 0.54 1.05
CA ARG A 176 -17.23 -0.77 1.44
C ARG A 176 -18.22 -1.95 1.32
N THR A 177 -19.52 -1.72 1.13
CA THR A 177 -20.52 -2.81 1.09
C THR A 177 -20.48 -3.65 -0.20
N ARG A 178 -20.13 -4.94 -0.11
CA ARG A 178 -20.14 -5.95 -1.19
C ARG A 178 -21.38 -6.88 -1.09
N LYS A 179 -21.84 -7.44 -2.23
CA LYS A 179 -23.05 -8.33 -2.33
C LYS A 179 -23.07 -9.44 -1.25
N CYS A 180 -21.94 -10.13 -1.09
CA CYS A 180 -21.71 -11.24 -0.16
C CYS A 180 -21.95 -10.89 1.32
N GLN A 181 -21.57 -9.68 1.75
CA GLN A 181 -21.71 -9.23 3.14
C GLN A 181 -23.18 -9.14 3.55
N ILE A 182 -24.07 -8.75 2.63
CA ILE A 182 -25.52 -8.60 2.89
C ILE A 182 -26.25 -9.95 2.99
N ILE A 183 -25.80 -10.97 2.24
CA ILE A 183 -26.45 -12.30 2.24
C ILE A 183 -26.18 -13.03 3.56
N ASN A 184 -24.98 -12.88 4.13
CA ASN A 184 -24.50 -13.72 5.25
C ASN A 184 -24.08 -12.96 6.52
N ASN A 185 -24.04 -11.62 6.53
CA ASN A 185 -23.36 -10.81 7.55
C ASN A 185 -21.88 -11.22 7.78
N ALA A 186 -21.21 -11.66 6.71
CA ALA A 186 -19.82 -12.09 6.78
C ALA A 186 -18.87 -10.88 6.66
N ARG A 187 -17.80 -10.82 7.48
CA ARG A 187 -16.73 -9.81 7.36
C ARG A 187 -15.84 -10.06 6.13
N ASP A 188 -15.72 -11.31 5.72
CA ASP A 188 -14.93 -11.79 4.60
C ASP A 188 -15.87 -12.55 3.62
N CYS A 189 -15.58 -12.49 2.32
CA CYS A 189 -16.37 -13.10 1.26
C CYS A 189 -15.78 -14.41 0.70
N SER A 190 -14.63 -14.87 1.20
CA SER A 190 -13.86 -16.06 0.76
C SER A 190 -14.59 -17.43 0.79
N SER A 191 -15.88 -17.52 1.13
CA SER A 191 -16.57 -18.81 1.27
C SER A 191 -18.07 -18.78 0.98
N TYR A 192 -18.46 -19.09 -0.27
CA TYR A 192 -19.85 -19.52 -0.55
C TYR A 192 -20.03 -20.47 -1.76
N VAL A 193 -19.68 -21.75 -1.56
CA VAL A 193 -20.10 -22.85 -2.46
C VAL A 193 -21.05 -23.79 -1.69
N SER A 194 -22.28 -24.03 -2.20
CA SER A 194 -22.89 -25.37 -2.35
C SER A 194 -24.44 -25.42 -2.48
N THR A 195 -24.91 -25.75 -3.70
CA THR A 195 -25.94 -26.76 -4.05
C THR A 195 -27.31 -26.86 -3.34
N SER A 196 -28.39 -27.08 -4.12
CA SER A 196 -29.40 -28.13 -3.79
C SER A 196 -30.22 -28.68 -4.99
N ASN A 197 -30.52 -29.99 -4.98
CA ASN A 197 -31.44 -30.71 -5.90
C ASN A 197 -32.91 -30.69 -5.34
N SER A 198 -34.00 -31.23 -5.93
CA SER A 198 -34.20 -32.42 -6.79
C SER A 198 -35.63 -32.56 -7.41
N GLU A 199 -35.78 -33.45 -8.43
CA GLU A 199 -36.99 -34.27 -8.84
C GLU A 199 -38.26 -33.54 -9.40
N GLU A 200 -39.20 -34.07 -10.24
CA GLU A 200 -39.65 -35.37 -10.85
C GLU A 200 -40.52 -35.00 -12.15
N GLU A 201 -40.98 -35.74 -13.19
CA GLU A 201 -41.06 -37.17 -13.64
C GLU A 201 -41.39 -37.25 -15.20
N GLU A 202 -40.77 -38.17 -15.98
CA GLU A 202 -41.18 -38.83 -17.29
C GLU A 202 -41.23 -38.21 -18.75
N GLU A 203 -40.42 -38.83 -19.64
CA GLU A 203 -40.65 -39.39 -21.03
C GLU A 203 -41.05 -38.59 -22.33
N THR A 204 -40.05 -38.48 -23.23
CA THR A 204 -40.09 -38.87 -24.69
C THR A 204 -40.86 -38.07 -25.76
N THR A 205 -40.37 -36.89 -26.09
CA THR A 205 -39.69 -36.67 -27.39
C THR A 205 -38.56 -35.68 -27.16
N VAL A 206 -37.42 -35.84 -27.84
CA VAL A 206 -36.44 -34.75 -27.90
C VAL A 206 -36.97 -33.76 -28.95
N ASP A 207 -37.68 -32.76 -28.46
CA ASP A 207 -37.93 -31.54 -29.22
C ASP A 207 -36.63 -30.73 -29.19
N ASP A 208 -36.17 -30.28 -30.35
CA ASP A 208 -35.16 -29.22 -30.51
C ASP A 208 -35.61 -28.01 -29.68
N ASP A 209 -34.89 -27.76 -28.58
CA ASP A 209 -35.19 -26.69 -27.62
C ASP A 209 -34.52 -25.36 -28.00
N GLY A 210 -33.64 -25.40 -28.99
CA GLY A 210 -32.89 -24.26 -29.53
C GLY A 210 -31.74 -23.79 -28.64
N ILE A 211 -31.30 -24.57 -27.66
CA ILE A 211 -30.19 -24.25 -26.76
C ILE A 211 -28.94 -25.02 -27.21
N ALA A 212 -27.97 -24.31 -27.77
CA ALA A 212 -26.67 -24.91 -28.07
C ALA A 212 -26.00 -25.36 -26.76
N GLN A 213 -25.51 -26.60 -26.74
CA GLN A 213 -24.75 -27.10 -25.60
C GLN A 213 -23.40 -26.39 -25.45
N TYR A 214 -22.98 -26.17 -24.21
CA TYR A 214 -21.74 -25.47 -23.88
C TYR A 214 -21.01 -26.17 -22.71
N ILE A 215 -19.80 -25.73 -22.40
CA ILE A 215 -18.99 -26.19 -21.27
C ILE A 215 -19.32 -25.31 -20.05
N ASN A 216 -19.69 -25.93 -18.94
CA ASN A 216 -19.94 -25.22 -17.67
C ASN A 216 -18.65 -24.90 -16.91
N ASN A 217 -17.62 -25.74 -17.06
CA ASN A 217 -16.37 -25.74 -16.28
C ASN A 217 -15.43 -26.83 -16.85
N ILE A 218 -14.11 -26.62 -16.74
CA ILE A 218 -13.10 -27.67 -16.92
C ILE A 218 -12.31 -27.83 -15.62
N THR A 219 -12.34 -29.03 -15.01
CA THR A 219 -11.57 -29.32 -13.80
C THR A 219 -10.30 -30.12 -14.10
N VAL A 220 -9.13 -29.57 -13.80
CA VAL A 220 -7.81 -30.22 -13.88
C VAL A 220 -7.47 -30.94 -12.58
N SER A 221 -6.74 -32.07 -12.64
CA SER A 221 -6.36 -32.83 -11.45
C SER A 221 -5.10 -33.68 -11.63
N ASN A 222 -4.05 -33.33 -10.88
CA ASN A 222 -2.83 -34.12 -10.70
C ASN A 222 -3.13 -35.54 -10.18
N GLN A 223 -2.63 -36.55 -10.90
CA GLN A 223 -2.44 -37.93 -10.43
C GLN A 223 -1.11 -38.54 -10.91
N GLY A 224 -0.28 -37.77 -11.64
CA GLY A 224 1.06 -38.09 -12.14
C GLY A 224 2.18 -37.57 -11.23
N GLN A 225 2.98 -36.63 -11.73
CA GLN A 225 4.07 -35.97 -11.00
C GLN A 225 3.80 -34.46 -10.87
N SER A 226 3.79 -33.93 -9.64
CA SER A 226 3.70 -32.46 -9.39
C SER A 226 4.74 -31.68 -10.19
N GLY A 227 4.30 -30.57 -10.79
CA GLY A 227 5.08 -29.71 -11.68
C GLY A 227 5.19 -30.24 -13.11
N TYR A 228 4.40 -31.25 -13.50
CA TYR A 228 4.43 -31.81 -14.83
C TYR A 228 3.04 -32.22 -15.33
N ILE A 229 2.77 -31.95 -16.60
CA ILE A 229 1.66 -32.58 -17.33
C ILE A 229 2.14 -33.96 -17.78
N ASP A 230 1.79 -35.04 -17.06
CA ASP A 230 2.20 -36.39 -17.41
C ASP A 230 1.13 -37.49 -17.34
N THR A 231 1.52 -38.73 -17.06
CA THR A 231 0.64 -39.90 -17.17
C THR A 231 -0.15 -40.11 -15.90
N ASN A 232 -1.43 -40.44 -16.06
CA ASN A 232 -2.51 -40.51 -15.06
C ASN A 232 -3.19 -39.18 -14.74
N ASP A 233 -2.60 -38.03 -15.09
CA ASP A 233 -3.23 -36.72 -14.93
C ASP A 233 -4.55 -36.63 -15.70
N LYS A 234 -5.48 -35.85 -15.16
CA LYS A 234 -6.88 -35.93 -15.55
C LYS A 234 -7.54 -34.56 -15.65
N ILE A 235 -7.99 -34.24 -16.85
CA ILE A 235 -8.92 -33.14 -17.15
C ILE A 235 -10.36 -33.69 -17.12
N GLN A 236 -11.31 -32.91 -16.59
CA GLN A 236 -12.74 -33.22 -16.59
C GLN A 236 -13.51 -32.06 -17.20
N VAL A 237 -14.16 -32.31 -18.34
CA VAL A 237 -15.03 -31.33 -19.00
C VAL A 237 -16.46 -31.59 -18.56
N VAL A 238 -17.13 -30.58 -18.01
CA VAL A 238 -18.54 -30.63 -17.61
C VAL A 238 -19.36 -29.87 -18.64
N PHE A 239 -20.28 -30.56 -19.32
CA PHE A 239 -21.18 -29.95 -20.29
C PHE A 239 -22.49 -29.49 -19.63
N SER A 240 -23.05 -28.40 -20.12
CA SER A 240 -24.36 -27.89 -19.71
C SER A 240 -25.47 -28.91 -19.99
N GLU A 241 -25.38 -29.60 -21.14
CA GLU A 241 -26.31 -30.65 -21.56
C GLU A 241 -25.73 -32.06 -21.67
N ALA A 242 -26.61 -33.05 -21.86
CA ALA A 242 -26.20 -34.43 -22.05
C ALA A 242 -25.73 -34.66 -23.49
N ILE A 243 -24.48 -35.10 -23.66
CA ILE A 243 -23.84 -35.22 -24.97
C ILE A 243 -24.13 -36.57 -25.67
N ASP A 244 -24.15 -36.56 -26.99
CA ASP A 244 -24.07 -37.77 -27.83
C ASP A 244 -22.63 -38.32 -27.82
N PRO A 245 -22.37 -39.51 -27.25
CA PRO A 245 -21.03 -40.10 -27.25
C PRO A 245 -20.51 -40.42 -28.65
N GLU A 246 -21.38 -40.67 -29.65
CA GLU A 246 -20.94 -40.89 -31.04
C GLU A 246 -20.33 -39.62 -31.67
N SER A 247 -20.64 -38.42 -31.15
CA SER A 247 -20.02 -37.15 -31.58
C SER A 247 -18.55 -37.02 -31.17
N ILE A 248 -18.15 -37.61 -30.04
CA ILE A 248 -16.75 -37.75 -29.63
C ILE A 248 -16.10 -38.95 -30.35
N ASN A 249 -16.74 -40.12 -30.33
CA ASN A 249 -16.19 -41.32 -30.94
C ASN A 249 -17.26 -42.41 -31.21
N GLU A 250 -17.24 -43.02 -32.40
CA GLU A 250 -18.12 -44.14 -32.80
C GLU A 250 -18.05 -45.40 -31.90
N ASN A 251 -17.11 -45.46 -30.94
CA ASN A 251 -16.93 -46.58 -30.01
C ASN A 251 -17.13 -46.18 -28.52
N LEU A 252 -17.47 -44.92 -28.23
CA LEU A 252 -17.76 -44.48 -26.86
C LEU A 252 -19.23 -44.78 -26.50
N GLU A 253 -19.47 -45.17 -25.25
CA GLU A 253 -20.81 -45.43 -24.70
C GLU A 253 -20.93 -44.71 -23.35
N THR A 254 -22.12 -44.20 -23.01
CA THR A 254 -22.43 -43.60 -21.70
C THR A 254 -22.06 -44.55 -20.54
N GLY A 255 -21.32 -44.05 -19.55
CA GLY A 255 -20.82 -44.84 -18.42
C GLY A 255 -19.68 -45.82 -18.76
N ASN A 256 -19.08 -45.71 -19.95
CA ASN A 256 -18.01 -46.58 -20.45
C ASN A 256 -16.77 -45.73 -20.84
N PHE A 257 -15.68 -46.38 -21.28
CA PHE A 257 -14.46 -45.68 -21.68
C PHE A 257 -13.79 -46.28 -22.92
N ILE A 258 -13.03 -45.44 -23.61
CA ILE A 258 -12.13 -45.82 -24.72
C ILE A 258 -10.71 -45.29 -24.47
N ASN A 259 -9.73 -45.90 -25.13
CA ASN A 259 -8.35 -45.39 -25.15
C ASN A 259 -8.09 -44.79 -26.55
N SER A 260 -7.96 -43.47 -26.62
CA SER A 260 -7.61 -42.72 -27.82
C SER A 260 -6.09 -42.63 -27.96
N LEU A 261 -5.52 -43.51 -28.80
CA LEU A 261 -4.07 -43.60 -29.05
C LEU A 261 -3.59 -42.73 -30.23
N ASN A 262 -4.31 -41.64 -30.53
CA ASN A 262 -4.03 -40.74 -31.65
C ASN A 262 -4.27 -39.29 -31.20
N TYR A 263 -3.23 -38.45 -31.26
CA TYR A 263 -3.30 -37.04 -30.88
C TYR A 263 -4.25 -36.21 -31.77
N ASN A 264 -4.56 -36.66 -32.99
CA ASN A 264 -5.52 -35.99 -33.89
C ASN A 264 -6.99 -36.41 -33.67
N SER A 265 -7.31 -37.17 -32.62
CA SER A 265 -8.69 -37.58 -32.32
C SER A 265 -9.35 -36.63 -31.30
N THR A 266 -10.66 -36.45 -31.40
CA THR A 266 -11.44 -35.61 -30.48
C THR A 266 -11.16 -35.96 -29.02
N GLY A 267 -10.96 -34.93 -28.18
CA GLY A 267 -10.62 -35.08 -26.76
C GLY A 267 -9.18 -35.49 -26.46
N ALA A 268 -8.30 -35.66 -27.47
CA ALA A 268 -6.86 -35.74 -27.23
C ALA A 268 -6.29 -34.37 -26.85
N ILE A 269 -5.23 -34.35 -26.05
CA ILE A 269 -4.62 -33.13 -25.52
C ILE A 269 -3.31 -32.84 -26.28
N GLN A 270 -3.13 -31.59 -26.66
CA GLN A 270 -1.87 -31.01 -27.10
C GLN A 270 -1.58 -29.79 -26.21
N VAL A 271 -0.31 -29.57 -25.88
CA VAL A 271 0.20 -28.42 -25.13
C VAL A 271 1.23 -27.77 -26.06
N TYR A 272 1.17 -26.46 -26.26
CA TYR A 272 2.14 -25.75 -27.09
C TYR A 272 3.31 -25.25 -26.21
N SER A 273 4.25 -24.48 -26.77
CA SER A 273 5.46 -24.01 -26.05
C SER A 273 5.28 -22.68 -25.33
N ASP A 274 4.15 -22.03 -25.61
CA ASP A 274 3.61 -20.77 -25.09
C ASP A 274 2.64 -21.03 -23.92
N GLY A 275 2.42 -22.30 -23.52
CA GLY A 275 1.47 -22.71 -22.48
C GLY A 275 0.25 -23.43 -23.07
N LEU A 276 -0.52 -22.73 -23.90
CA LEU A 276 -1.80 -23.11 -24.51
C LEU A 276 -2.10 -24.62 -24.61
N VAL A 277 -3.09 -25.06 -23.82
CA VAL A 277 -3.59 -26.43 -23.77
C VAL A 277 -4.81 -26.58 -24.68
N VAL A 278 -4.68 -27.35 -25.76
CA VAL A 278 -5.78 -27.65 -26.69
C VAL A 278 -6.34 -29.05 -26.46
N ILE A 279 -7.59 -29.12 -25.99
CA ILE A 279 -8.43 -30.32 -26.01
C ILE A 279 -9.11 -30.40 -27.39
N ASN A 280 -8.48 -31.16 -28.31
CA ASN A 280 -8.83 -31.20 -29.73
C ASN A 280 -10.33 -31.40 -30.02
N ASN A 281 -10.95 -30.40 -30.67
CA ASN A 281 -12.39 -30.28 -30.96
C ASN A 281 -13.33 -30.23 -29.74
N ILE A 282 -12.86 -29.71 -28.59
CA ILE A 282 -13.67 -29.47 -27.39
C ILE A 282 -13.41 -28.07 -26.82
N ALA A 283 -12.16 -27.74 -26.47
CA ALA A 283 -11.79 -26.47 -25.84
C ALA A 283 -10.28 -26.20 -25.95
N SER A 284 -9.88 -24.95 -25.72
CA SER A 284 -8.53 -24.51 -25.33
C SER A 284 -8.60 -23.68 -24.06
N PHE A 285 -7.49 -23.58 -23.34
CA PHE A 285 -7.25 -22.71 -22.18
C PHE A 285 -5.73 -22.68 -21.95
N ASP A 286 -5.19 -21.67 -21.28
CA ASP A 286 -3.75 -21.64 -20.97
C ASP A 286 -3.39 -22.36 -19.66
N ILE A 287 -2.11 -22.66 -19.47
CA ILE A 287 -1.55 -23.31 -18.27
C ILE A 287 -0.34 -22.53 -17.69
N GLY A 288 -0.02 -21.37 -18.24
CA GLY A 288 1.18 -20.62 -17.89
C GLY A 288 2.46 -21.26 -18.45
N LYS A 289 3.60 -20.81 -17.92
CA LYS A 289 4.94 -21.00 -18.52
C LYS A 289 5.38 -22.48 -18.46
N VAL A 290 5.75 -23.08 -19.61
CA VAL A 290 6.17 -24.51 -19.74
C VAL A 290 7.56 -24.70 -20.35
N ASP A 291 8.20 -25.87 -20.15
CA ASP A 291 9.57 -26.13 -20.65
C ASP A 291 9.67 -26.60 -22.13
N GLU A 292 8.78 -27.48 -22.59
CA GLU A 292 8.59 -27.83 -24.01
C GLU A 292 7.14 -28.24 -24.32
N GLY A 293 6.65 -27.91 -25.52
CA GLY A 293 5.30 -28.31 -25.95
C GLY A 293 5.14 -29.84 -26.17
N GLY A 294 3.98 -30.37 -25.78
CA GLY A 294 3.69 -31.81 -25.72
C GLY A 294 2.47 -32.30 -26.53
N THR A 295 2.41 -33.60 -26.83
CA THR A 295 1.19 -34.25 -27.37
C THR A 295 0.87 -35.53 -26.61
N PHE A 296 -0.38 -35.67 -26.19
CA PHE A 296 -0.79 -36.68 -25.22
C PHE A 296 -1.90 -37.58 -25.78
N ALA A 297 -1.68 -38.89 -25.68
CA ALA A 297 -2.71 -39.88 -25.91
C ALA A 297 -3.48 -40.15 -24.61
N VAL A 298 -4.80 -40.28 -24.73
CA VAL A 298 -5.73 -40.18 -23.60
C VAL A 298 -6.68 -41.38 -23.50
N LYS A 299 -7.21 -41.60 -22.30
CA LYS A 299 -8.41 -42.40 -22.04
C LYS A 299 -9.58 -41.44 -21.88
N LEU A 300 -10.62 -41.62 -22.69
CA LEU A 300 -11.87 -40.87 -22.62
C LEU A 300 -12.92 -41.73 -21.93
N ALA A 301 -13.53 -41.22 -20.87
CA ALA A 301 -14.60 -41.90 -20.12
C ALA A 301 -15.77 -40.94 -19.87
N LEU A 302 -16.90 -41.21 -20.51
CA LEU A 302 -18.13 -40.45 -20.29
C LEU A 302 -18.89 -41.04 -19.09
N ASP A 303 -19.40 -40.20 -18.22
CA ASP A 303 -20.13 -40.63 -17.03
C ASP A 303 -21.52 -41.23 -17.36
N SER A 304 -22.28 -41.62 -16.33
CA SER A 304 -23.62 -42.19 -16.50
C SER A 304 -24.74 -41.20 -16.84
N SER A 305 -24.51 -39.90 -16.69
CA SER A 305 -25.45 -38.82 -17.07
C SER A 305 -25.22 -38.30 -18.50
N SER A 306 -24.12 -38.69 -19.14
CA SER A 306 -23.61 -38.07 -20.37
C SER A 306 -23.26 -36.58 -20.26
N LYS A 307 -23.16 -36.00 -19.05
CA LYS A 307 -22.75 -34.58 -18.88
C LYS A 307 -21.26 -34.40 -18.55
N VAL A 308 -20.55 -35.44 -18.09
CA VAL A 308 -19.18 -35.30 -17.58
C VAL A 308 -18.20 -36.20 -18.33
N LEU A 309 -17.38 -35.60 -19.19
CA LEU A 309 -16.29 -36.26 -19.90
C LEU A 309 -15.01 -36.23 -19.05
N ASN A 310 -14.48 -37.41 -18.75
CA ASN A 310 -13.22 -37.57 -18.03
C ASN A 310 -12.13 -37.95 -19.03
N ILE A 311 -11.14 -37.07 -19.19
CA ILE A 311 -9.97 -37.24 -20.05
C ILE A 311 -8.80 -37.57 -19.12
N THR A 312 -8.18 -38.74 -19.27
CA THR A 312 -7.02 -39.14 -18.46
C THR A 312 -5.84 -39.40 -19.38
N ILE A 313 -4.69 -38.75 -19.16
CA ILE A 313 -3.49 -38.97 -19.96
C ILE A 313 -2.96 -40.40 -19.70
N ILE A 314 -2.68 -41.14 -20.79
CA ILE A 314 -2.18 -42.52 -20.73
C ILE A 314 -0.82 -42.73 -21.42
N SER A 315 -0.35 -41.75 -22.20
CA SER A 315 1.03 -41.66 -22.66
C SER A 315 1.32 -40.33 -23.36
N GLY A 316 2.45 -39.70 -23.03
CA GLY A 316 3.09 -38.58 -23.73
C GLY A 316 4.59 -38.54 -23.41
N ASN A 317 5.26 -37.45 -23.78
CA ASN A 317 6.38 -36.95 -22.96
C ASN A 317 5.77 -36.23 -21.76
N SER A 318 6.42 -36.24 -20.59
CA SER A 318 6.07 -35.26 -19.53
C SER A 318 6.49 -33.88 -20.00
N VAL A 319 5.63 -32.88 -19.86
CA VAL A 319 5.96 -31.44 -20.00
C VAL A 319 6.14 -30.88 -18.59
N GLN A 320 7.19 -30.11 -18.34
CA GLN A 320 7.37 -29.41 -17.07
C GLN A 320 6.57 -28.10 -17.09
N ILE A 321 5.89 -27.85 -15.99
CA ILE A 321 5.24 -26.59 -15.67
C ILE A 321 6.24 -25.77 -14.86
N LEU A 322 6.52 -24.55 -15.31
CA LEU A 322 7.45 -23.60 -14.69
C LEU A 322 6.67 -22.63 -13.80
N ASP A 323 5.55 -22.14 -14.32
CA ASP A 323 4.45 -21.48 -13.61
C ASP A 323 3.11 -22.14 -14.04
N GLU A 324 2.12 -22.17 -13.16
CA GLU A 324 0.80 -22.78 -13.37
C GLU A 324 -0.34 -21.76 -13.19
N ASP A 325 -0.56 -20.88 -14.16
CA ASP A 325 -1.76 -20.03 -14.23
C ASP A 325 -2.80 -20.54 -15.23
N PHE A 326 -4.08 -20.21 -15.04
CA PHE A 326 -5.21 -20.72 -15.83
C PHE A 326 -6.06 -19.57 -16.37
N GLU A 327 -5.90 -19.26 -17.67
CA GLU A 327 -6.73 -18.26 -18.38
C GLU A 327 -8.12 -18.79 -18.84
N GLU A 328 -8.95 -17.87 -19.37
CA GLU A 328 -10.30 -18.12 -19.88
C GLU A 328 -10.38 -19.30 -20.86
N ILE A 329 -11.49 -20.05 -20.80
CA ILE A 329 -11.67 -21.27 -21.60
C ILE A 329 -12.34 -20.98 -22.95
N ASP A 330 -11.57 -21.12 -24.03
CA ASP A 330 -11.99 -20.96 -25.42
C ASP A 330 -12.65 -22.26 -25.96
N GLN A 331 -13.98 -22.30 -26.03
CA GLN A 331 -14.78 -23.45 -26.46
C GLN A 331 -14.71 -23.69 -27.99
N ILE A 332 -14.30 -24.89 -28.38
CA ILE A 332 -14.12 -25.28 -29.79
C ILE A 332 -15.37 -26.02 -30.30
N GLY A 333 -16.25 -25.26 -30.94
CA GLY A 333 -17.51 -25.75 -31.50
C GLY A 333 -17.42 -26.64 -32.75
N GLY A 334 -18.59 -27.00 -33.27
CA GLY A 334 -18.75 -27.65 -34.59
C GLY A 334 -18.51 -29.16 -34.66
N THR A 335 -18.09 -29.81 -33.56
CA THR A 335 -17.90 -31.27 -33.49
C THR A 335 -18.81 -31.95 -32.47
N ILE A 336 -18.79 -31.52 -31.21
CA ILE A 336 -19.56 -32.14 -30.12
C ILE A 336 -21.05 -31.81 -30.27
N LYS A 337 -21.91 -32.75 -29.90
CA LYS A 337 -23.37 -32.62 -29.96
C LYS A 337 -24.06 -33.12 -28.72
N ASP A 338 -25.25 -32.59 -28.50
CA ASP A 338 -26.18 -33.05 -27.48
C ASP A 338 -26.98 -34.29 -27.96
N LEU A 339 -27.91 -34.78 -27.14
CA LEU A 339 -28.81 -35.88 -27.50
C LEU A 339 -29.96 -35.48 -28.47
N SER A 340 -30.22 -34.19 -28.70
CA SER A 340 -31.08 -33.66 -29.77
C SER A 340 -30.40 -33.75 -31.14
N GLY A 341 -29.07 -33.60 -31.15
CA GLY A 341 -28.20 -33.60 -32.33
C GLY A 341 -27.70 -32.22 -32.72
N ASP A 342 -27.93 -31.22 -31.87
CA ASP A 342 -27.51 -29.84 -32.02
C ASP A 342 -26.05 -29.66 -31.60
N LEU A 343 -25.36 -28.73 -32.26
CA LEU A 343 -23.91 -28.58 -32.17
C LEU A 343 -23.53 -27.60 -31.07
N MET A 344 -22.43 -27.91 -30.38
CA MET A 344 -21.65 -26.91 -29.65
C MET A 344 -21.23 -25.78 -30.60
N GLU A 345 -21.50 -24.54 -30.23
CA GLU A 345 -20.99 -23.36 -30.94
C GLU A 345 -19.61 -22.95 -30.35
N ASN A 346 -18.93 -21.99 -30.98
CA ASN A 346 -17.75 -21.40 -30.37
C ASN A 346 -18.19 -20.39 -29.31
N ASP A 347 -17.51 -20.38 -28.17
CA ASP A 347 -17.71 -19.44 -27.07
C ASP A 347 -16.33 -19.15 -26.45
N SER A 348 -16.06 -17.91 -26.06
CA SER A 348 -14.72 -17.46 -25.62
C SER A 348 -14.80 -16.65 -24.34
N ASN A 349 -15.75 -17.01 -23.48
CA ASN A 349 -16.11 -16.32 -22.23
C ASN A 349 -16.64 -17.36 -21.24
N ILE A 350 -15.78 -18.30 -20.85
CA ILE A 350 -16.08 -19.38 -19.91
C ILE A 350 -15.03 -19.34 -18.80
N ASP A 351 -15.52 -19.25 -17.56
CA ASP A 351 -14.75 -19.26 -16.31
C ASP A 351 -13.60 -20.30 -16.33
N ASP A 352 -12.48 -19.91 -15.72
CA ASP A 352 -11.17 -20.56 -15.79
C ASP A 352 -11.14 -22.03 -15.33
N ALA A 353 -10.05 -22.73 -15.66
CA ALA A 353 -9.94 -24.17 -15.45
C ALA A 353 -9.61 -24.54 -13.98
N ASP A 354 -10.64 -24.69 -13.16
CA ASP A 354 -10.64 -25.25 -11.79
C ASP A 354 -9.56 -26.34 -11.55
N GLY A 355 -8.59 -26.12 -10.67
CA GLY A 355 -7.72 -27.18 -10.15
C GLY A 355 -6.23 -26.94 -10.35
N THR A 356 -5.48 -27.99 -10.71
CA THR A 356 -4.00 -27.99 -10.74
C THR A 356 -3.44 -29.34 -11.26
N PHE A 357 -2.40 -29.33 -12.10
CA PHE A 357 -1.48 -30.47 -12.35
C PHE A 357 -0.38 -30.55 -11.27
N GLY A 358 -0.43 -29.68 -10.27
CA GLY A 358 0.45 -29.63 -9.11
C GLY A 358 1.73 -28.86 -9.39
N GLY A 359 1.68 -27.86 -10.28
CA GLY A 359 2.72 -26.85 -10.43
C GLY A 359 2.76 -25.90 -9.24
N VAL A 360 3.32 -24.73 -9.49
CA VAL A 360 3.27 -23.57 -8.60
C VAL A 360 2.75 -22.44 -9.46
N ASN A 361 1.56 -21.94 -9.16
CA ASN A 361 1.14 -20.61 -9.58
C ASN A 361 2.03 -19.62 -8.80
N VAL A 362 2.82 -18.81 -9.49
CA VAL A 362 3.71 -17.83 -8.84
C VAL A 362 3.07 -16.45 -8.68
N ASN A 363 2.10 -16.12 -9.54
CA ASN A 363 1.32 -14.88 -9.50
C ASN A 363 0.74 -14.61 -8.10
N ASP A 364 1.32 -13.62 -7.41
CA ASP A 364 0.99 -13.29 -6.02
C ASP A 364 -0.01 -12.14 -5.86
N GLY A 365 -0.34 -11.47 -6.98
CA GLY A 365 -1.29 -10.37 -7.06
C GLY A 365 -0.77 -9.04 -6.50
N VAL A 366 0.53 -8.78 -6.67
CA VAL A 366 1.18 -7.49 -6.39
C VAL A 366 1.58 -6.84 -7.72
N GLU A 367 1.00 -5.68 -8.02
CA GLU A 367 1.34 -4.91 -9.22
C GLU A 367 2.76 -4.31 -9.09
N PRO A 368 3.63 -4.41 -10.12
CA PRO A 368 4.94 -3.77 -10.10
C PRO A 368 4.79 -2.24 -10.07
N TYR A 369 5.68 -1.55 -9.35
CA TYR A 369 5.70 -0.08 -9.32
C TYR A 369 7.13 0.48 -9.36
N ILE A 370 7.27 1.74 -9.76
CA ILE A 370 8.53 2.47 -9.82
C ILE A 370 8.94 2.86 -8.39
N SER A 371 9.98 2.22 -7.88
CA SER A 371 10.57 2.48 -6.56
C SER A 371 11.63 3.59 -6.55
N SER A 372 12.17 3.95 -7.73
CA SER A 372 12.93 5.20 -7.95
C SER A 372 13.23 5.43 -9.44
N ILE A 373 13.38 6.70 -9.82
CA ILE A 373 13.97 7.13 -11.09
C ILE A 373 15.30 7.84 -10.79
N LYS A 374 16.34 7.58 -11.59
CA LYS A 374 17.64 8.25 -11.50
C LYS A 374 18.13 8.76 -12.85
N VAL A 375 18.67 9.98 -12.88
CA VAL A 375 19.16 10.67 -14.09
C VAL A 375 20.68 10.87 -14.02
N TYR A 376 21.36 10.64 -15.14
CA TYR A 376 22.81 10.73 -15.27
C TYR A 376 23.21 11.48 -16.54
N ASN A 377 23.72 12.71 -16.40
CA ASN A 377 24.55 13.38 -17.40
C ASN A 377 25.80 12.54 -17.71
N ASN A 378 25.94 12.09 -18.97
CA ASN A 378 27.20 11.62 -19.53
C ASN A 378 27.58 12.35 -20.85
N GLY A 379 26.67 13.17 -21.40
CA GLY A 379 26.80 13.89 -22.65
C GLY A 379 27.56 15.22 -22.51
N ASN A 380 26.82 16.33 -22.42
CA ASN A 380 27.36 17.68 -22.23
C ASN A 380 26.57 18.45 -21.16
N ASP A 381 27.27 18.96 -20.15
CA ASP A 381 26.76 19.87 -19.12
C ASP A 381 25.92 21.05 -19.68
N ASP A 382 24.85 21.40 -18.96
CA ASP A 382 23.73 22.28 -19.36
C ASP A 382 22.76 21.72 -20.46
N TYR A 383 22.82 20.44 -20.86
CA TYR A 383 21.92 19.86 -21.89
C TYR A 383 21.33 18.50 -21.52
N ILE A 384 20.22 18.16 -22.16
CA ILE A 384 19.80 16.77 -22.39
C ILE A 384 20.28 16.38 -23.79
N ASP A 385 21.27 15.49 -23.89
CA ASP A 385 21.79 15.03 -25.18
C ASP A 385 22.23 13.55 -25.21
N ILE A 386 23.08 13.17 -26.17
CA ILE A 386 23.43 11.75 -26.38
C ILE A 386 24.45 11.26 -25.34
N ASP A 387 24.45 9.94 -25.10
CA ASP A 387 25.17 9.24 -24.03
C ASP A 387 24.54 9.42 -22.61
N ASP A 388 23.64 10.39 -22.38
CA ASP A 388 22.88 10.54 -21.13
C ASP A 388 22.01 9.31 -20.80
N GLN A 389 21.78 9.07 -19.50
CA GLN A 389 21.03 7.91 -19.02
C GLN A 389 19.92 8.24 -18.03
N ILE A 390 18.83 7.48 -18.13
CA ILE A 390 17.78 7.39 -17.11
C ILE A 390 17.71 5.93 -16.64
N LYS A 391 17.78 5.70 -15.34
CA LYS A 391 17.59 4.36 -14.73
C LYS A 391 16.29 4.35 -13.94
N ILE A 392 15.44 3.38 -14.23
CA ILE A 392 14.18 3.14 -13.52
C ILE A 392 14.35 1.85 -12.71
N THR A 393 14.05 1.90 -11.42
CA THR A 393 14.12 0.74 -10.52
C THR A 393 12.71 0.34 -10.10
N PHE A 394 12.28 -0.85 -10.49
CA PHE A 394 10.96 -1.38 -10.14
C PHE A 394 10.98 -2.10 -8.77
N SER A 395 9.82 -2.19 -8.13
CA SER A 395 9.58 -2.95 -6.90
C SER A 395 10.05 -4.39 -7.02
N GLU A 396 9.77 -5.01 -8.16
CA GLU A 396 10.17 -6.37 -8.55
C GLU A 396 10.72 -6.48 -9.96
N ALA A 397 10.83 -7.73 -10.43
CA ALA A 397 11.48 -8.07 -11.68
C ALA A 397 10.42 -8.06 -12.79
N ILE A 398 10.50 -7.06 -13.66
CA ILE A 398 9.57 -6.92 -14.79
C ILE A 398 9.81 -8.03 -15.84
N ASP A 399 8.78 -8.35 -16.62
CA ASP A 399 8.99 -9.21 -17.79
C ASP A 399 9.66 -8.40 -18.92
N PRO A 400 10.80 -8.85 -19.48
CA PRO A 400 11.51 -8.10 -20.51
C PRO A 400 10.70 -7.87 -21.80
N GLU A 401 9.79 -8.79 -22.16
CA GLU A 401 9.01 -8.70 -23.40
C GLU A 401 7.95 -7.58 -23.31
N SER A 402 7.47 -7.23 -22.10
CA SER A 402 6.58 -6.06 -21.88
C SER A 402 7.23 -4.72 -22.25
N VAL A 403 8.56 -4.61 -22.10
CA VAL A 403 9.34 -3.46 -22.54
C VAL A 403 9.69 -3.57 -24.03
N ASN A 404 10.11 -4.76 -24.51
CA ASN A 404 10.48 -4.97 -25.91
C ASN A 404 10.61 -6.46 -26.32
N ASP A 405 9.99 -6.87 -27.43
CA ASP A 405 10.11 -8.22 -28.05
C ASP A 405 11.56 -8.77 -28.22
N ASP A 406 12.58 -7.89 -28.34
CA ASP A 406 13.99 -8.25 -28.58
C ASP A 406 14.89 -8.08 -27.32
N LEU A 407 14.32 -7.87 -26.12
CA LEU A 407 15.04 -7.71 -24.83
C LEU A 407 15.01 -9.01 -23.98
N ASP A 408 16.14 -9.31 -23.33
CA ASP A 408 16.34 -10.42 -22.38
C ASP A 408 16.85 -9.84 -21.03
N GLU A 409 16.78 -10.60 -19.92
CA GLU A 409 17.54 -10.27 -18.69
C GLU A 409 19.06 -10.36 -18.92
N ASP A 410 19.87 -9.50 -18.26
CA ASP A 410 21.33 -9.39 -18.47
C ASP A 410 21.70 -9.07 -19.94
N ALA A 411 20.81 -8.39 -20.66
CA ALA A 411 20.94 -8.05 -22.07
C ALA A 411 20.48 -6.62 -22.40
N SER A 412 20.60 -6.25 -23.68
CA SER A 412 20.19 -4.94 -24.18
C SER A 412 19.72 -4.97 -25.63
N VAL A 413 18.71 -4.17 -25.92
CA VAL A 413 18.22 -3.83 -27.26
C VAL A 413 18.66 -2.39 -27.59
N SER A 414 18.88 -2.11 -28.88
CA SER A 414 19.56 -0.89 -29.32
C SER A 414 18.85 -0.20 -30.48
N ASN A 415 18.76 1.13 -30.43
CA ASN A 415 18.10 1.99 -31.42
C ASN A 415 16.58 1.72 -31.47
N VAL A 416 15.93 1.72 -30.31
CA VAL A 416 14.48 1.78 -30.14
C VAL A 416 14.00 3.19 -30.55
N ASP A 417 12.94 3.28 -31.35
CA ASP A 417 12.42 4.55 -31.90
C ASP A 417 11.79 5.37 -30.77
N ALA A 418 11.95 6.70 -30.80
CA ALA A 418 11.40 7.61 -29.80
C ALA A 418 9.85 7.60 -29.65
N SER A 419 9.12 6.80 -30.43
CA SER A 419 7.68 6.54 -30.28
C SER A 419 7.29 5.14 -29.78
N ASP A 420 8.27 4.27 -29.51
CA ASP A 420 8.06 2.92 -28.98
C ASP A 420 8.39 2.89 -27.47
N THR A 421 7.93 1.87 -26.73
CA THR A 421 8.07 1.74 -25.27
C THR A 421 9.51 2.00 -24.78
N GLY A 422 9.66 2.81 -23.73
CA GLY A 422 10.96 3.23 -23.20
C GLY A 422 11.67 4.34 -24.00
N GLY A 423 11.19 4.71 -25.20
CA GLY A 423 11.66 5.88 -25.94
C GLY A 423 11.40 7.19 -25.19
N VAL A 424 12.20 8.23 -25.44
CA VAL A 424 12.16 9.47 -24.62
C VAL A 424 11.75 10.69 -25.46
N THR A 425 10.79 11.48 -24.95
CA THR A 425 10.34 12.73 -25.56
C THR A 425 10.27 13.88 -24.56
N ILE A 426 10.59 15.10 -24.99
CA ILE A 426 10.62 16.30 -24.14
C ILE A 426 9.82 17.43 -24.78
N SER A 427 8.87 17.98 -24.02
CA SER A 427 7.94 19.03 -24.44
C SER A 427 8.48 20.44 -24.13
N THR A 428 8.00 21.45 -24.85
CA THR A 428 8.39 22.89 -24.68
C THR A 428 7.92 23.53 -23.36
N ASN A 429 7.60 22.73 -22.35
CA ASN A 429 7.25 23.15 -21.00
C ASN A 429 8.04 22.39 -19.92
N GLY A 430 9.10 21.67 -20.30
CA GLY A 430 9.91 20.90 -19.38
C GLY A 430 9.40 19.49 -19.09
N LEU A 431 8.21 19.08 -19.55
CA LEU A 431 7.75 17.71 -19.32
C LEU A 431 8.54 16.73 -20.19
N LEU A 432 9.31 15.84 -19.54
CA LEU A 432 9.92 14.65 -20.10
C LEU A 432 8.92 13.49 -19.99
N THR A 433 8.83 12.67 -21.03
CA THR A 433 7.99 11.46 -21.03
C THR A 433 8.79 10.30 -21.62
N ILE A 434 8.90 9.24 -20.82
CA ILE A 434 9.39 7.92 -21.17
C ILE A 434 8.16 7.13 -21.63
N ILE A 435 8.09 6.83 -22.92
CA ILE A 435 6.90 6.29 -23.57
C ILE A 435 6.46 5.02 -22.84
N ASP A 436 5.21 5.06 -22.37
CA ASP A 436 4.49 3.98 -21.69
C ASP A 436 5.19 3.42 -20.43
N ILE A 437 5.95 4.27 -19.71
CA ILE A 437 6.55 3.92 -18.40
C ILE A 437 6.42 5.05 -17.36
N ALA A 438 6.84 6.28 -17.68
CA ALA A 438 6.92 7.38 -16.70
C ALA A 438 6.96 8.77 -17.33
N SER A 439 6.64 9.81 -16.55
CA SER A 439 6.88 11.21 -16.90
C SER A 439 7.25 12.06 -15.69
N PHE A 440 8.03 13.11 -15.90
CA PHE A 440 8.45 14.09 -14.88
C PHE A 440 8.89 15.39 -15.55
N TYR A 441 8.94 16.49 -14.82
CA TYR A 441 9.49 17.75 -15.34
C TYR A 441 11.02 17.80 -15.23
N VAL A 442 11.65 18.55 -16.15
CA VAL A 442 13.09 18.90 -16.16
C VAL A 442 13.32 20.42 -16.12
N GLY A 443 12.35 21.17 -15.63
CA GLY A 443 12.39 22.63 -15.52
C GLY A 443 12.33 23.41 -16.85
N ASP A 444 13.00 24.57 -16.92
CA ASP A 444 12.96 25.49 -18.07
C ASP A 444 13.91 25.01 -19.21
N VAL A 445 13.35 24.50 -20.32
CA VAL A 445 14.08 24.02 -21.52
C VAL A 445 13.96 24.95 -22.75
N ASP A 446 14.94 24.94 -23.67
CA ASP A 446 15.03 25.91 -24.78
C ASP A 446 14.28 25.54 -26.09
N ASP A 447 14.02 24.25 -26.35
CA ASP A 447 13.13 23.74 -27.41
C ASP A 447 12.50 22.38 -26.97
N SER A 448 11.76 21.72 -27.86
CA SER A 448 11.24 20.34 -27.68
C SER A 448 11.96 19.33 -28.57
N GLY A 449 12.12 18.10 -28.11
CA GLY A 449 12.78 17.02 -28.85
C GLY A 449 12.28 15.62 -28.53
N SER A 450 12.95 14.64 -29.13
CA SER A 450 12.65 13.21 -29.06
C SER A 450 13.94 12.44 -29.32
N PHE A 451 14.20 11.40 -28.54
CA PHE A 451 15.44 10.64 -28.54
C PHE A 451 15.17 9.15 -28.78
N ASP A 452 15.84 8.59 -29.79
CA ASP A 452 15.95 7.14 -29.96
C ASP A 452 16.90 6.61 -28.88
N VAL A 453 16.63 5.42 -28.35
CA VAL A 453 17.31 4.90 -27.13
C VAL A 453 17.92 3.51 -27.30
N ASP A 454 18.94 3.22 -26.50
CA ASP A 454 19.39 1.86 -26.19
C ASP A 454 18.85 1.49 -24.79
N LEU A 455 18.15 0.35 -24.68
CA LEU A 455 17.55 -0.16 -23.45
C LEU A 455 18.35 -1.37 -22.94
N ALA A 456 18.63 -1.42 -21.64
CA ALA A 456 19.30 -2.54 -20.98
C ALA A 456 18.60 -2.90 -19.68
N LEU A 457 18.33 -4.20 -19.45
CA LEU A 457 17.74 -4.71 -18.21
C LEU A 457 18.79 -5.51 -17.43
N ASP A 458 18.90 -5.24 -16.13
CA ASP A 458 19.91 -5.89 -15.29
C ASP A 458 19.64 -7.38 -15.03
N SER A 459 20.62 -8.08 -14.44
CA SER A 459 20.54 -9.51 -14.14
C SER A 459 19.54 -9.92 -13.05
N SER A 460 18.88 -8.96 -12.38
CA SER A 460 17.77 -9.17 -11.45
C SER A 460 16.39 -8.86 -12.06
N GLY A 461 16.34 -8.28 -13.27
CA GLY A 461 15.12 -7.85 -13.94
C GLY A 461 14.48 -6.60 -13.36
N LYS A 462 15.14 -5.88 -12.41
CA LYS A 462 14.54 -4.77 -11.66
C LYS A 462 14.97 -3.38 -12.13
N VAL A 463 16.13 -3.27 -12.79
CA VAL A 463 16.72 -1.98 -13.16
C VAL A 463 16.78 -1.86 -14.68
N LEU A 464 15.86 -1.07 -15.24
CA LEU A 464 15.85 -0.69 -16.65
C LEU A 464 16.74 0.56 -16.82
N THR A 465 17.81 0.42 -17.60
CA THR A 465 18.67 1.54 -18.01
C THR A 465 18.35 1.96 -19.43
N ILE A 466 17.97 3.22 -19.60
CA ILE A 466 17.64 3.88 -20.86
C ILE A 466 18.79 4.83 -21.19
N THR A 467 19.44 4.67 -22.35
CA THR A 467 20.53 5.54 -22.83
C THR A 467 20.10 6.28 -24.08
N LEU A 468 20.28 7.60 -24.14
CA LEU A 468 19.90 8.42 -25.32
C LEU A 468 20.97 8.29 -26.43
N VAL A 469 20.59 7.89 -27.66
CA VAL A 469 21.57 7.54 -28.73
C VAL A 469 21.41 8.24 -30.09
N ASP A 470 20.23 8.76 -30.46
CA ASP A 470 20.09 9.71 -31.58
C ASP A 470 19.02 10.77 -31.26
N GLY A 471 19.31 12.03 -31.58
CA GLY A 471 18.48 13.20 -31.20
C GLY A 471 19.19 14.53 -31.47
N ASP A 472 18.44 15.64 -31.41
CA ASP A 472 18.99 17.00 -31.36
C ASP A 472 19.06 17.43 -29.88
N GLN A 473 20.23 17.88 -29.39
CA GLN A 473 20.44 18.33 -28.00
C GLN A 473 19.47 19.44 -27.57
N ILE A 474 18.97 19.39 -26.33
CA ILE A 474 18.05 20.37 -25.74
C ILE A 474 18.77 21.09 -24.59
N GLY A 475 18.76 22.42 -24.57
CA GLY A 475 19.42 23.19 -23.50
C GLY A 475 18.50 23.46 -22.31
N ILE A 476 19.07 23.44 -21.10
CA ILE A 476 18.38 23.70 -19.83
C ILE A 476 18.79 25.10 -19.30
N GLU A 477 17.83 25.95 -18.90
CA GLU A 477 18.12 27.26 -18.25
C GLU A 477 17.91 27.23 -16.72
N ASN A 478 17.06 26.33 -16.20
CA ASN A 478 16.85 26.06 -14.77
C ASN A 478 16.27 24.66 -14.63
N GLU A 479 17.11 23.68 -14.27
CA GLU A 479 16.66 22.31 -13.97
C GLU A 479 15.81 22.31 -12.68
N ASP A 480 14.69 21.58 -12.72
CA ASP A 480 13.83 21.20 -11.59
C ASP A 480 13.32 19.80 -11.97
N LEU A 481 13.58 18.80 -11.12
CA LEU A 481 13.13 17.41 -11.34
C LEU A 481 11.93 17.16 -10.43
N ASP A 482 10.73 17.53 -10.88
CA ASP A 482 9.49 17.53 -10.09
C ASP A 482 8.25 16.98 -10.84
N ASP A 483 7.14 16.83 -10.10
CA ASP A 483 5.83 16.34 -10.60
C ASP A 483 5.94 14.95 -11.28
N ALA A 484 6.66 14.00 -10.66
CA ALA A 484 6.84 12.65 -11.20
C ALA A 484 5.57 11.75 -11.17
N SER A 485 5.35 11.03 -12.27
CA SER A 485 4.21 10.14 -12.50
C SER A 485 4.67 8.83 -13.15
N GLN A 486 4.21 7.72 -12.60
CA GLN A 486 4.15 6.42 -13.26
C GLN A 486 3.13 6.48 -14.40
N ILE A 487 3.25 5.60 -15.40
CA ILE A 487 2.29 5.39 -16.49
C ILE A 487 1.99 3.90 -16.58
N GLY A 488 0.73 3.51 -16.44
CA GLY A 488 0.31 2.11 -16.40
C GLY A 488 0.02 1.47 -17.77
N ASP A 489 -0.82 0.43 -17.76
CA ASP A 489 -1.38 -0.31 -18.92
C ASP A 489 -0.37 -1.06 -19.82
N VAL A 490 0.96 -1.03 -19.56
CA VAL A 490 1.99 -1.56 -20.51
C VAL A 490 3.17 -2.34 -19.89
N ILE A 491 3.69 -1.94 -18.73
CA ILE A 491 4.78 -2.68 -18.07
C ILE A 491 4.19 -3.78 -17.18
N GLU A 492 4.65 -5.01 -17.35
CA GLU A 492 4.19 -6.18 -16.60
C GLU A 492 5.32 -6.77 -15.75
N ASP A 493 4.97 -7.43 -14.64
CA ASP A 493 5.91 -8.32 -13.93
C ASP A 493 6.03 -9.69 -14.64
N LYS A 494 6.97 -10.53 -14.19
CA LYS A 494 7.17 -11.89 -14.75
C LYS A 494 6.02 -12.86 -14.50
N ASP A 495 5.08 -12.49 -13.64
CA ASP A 495 3.97 -13.29 -13.18
C ASP A 495 2.61 -12.79 -13.74
N GLY A 496 2.62 -11.72 -14.54
CA GLY A 496 1.52 -11.20 -15.35
C GLY A 496 0.74 -10.01 -14.76
N ASN A 497 1.25 -9.31 -13.74
CA ASN A 497 0.58 -8.13 -13.19
C ASN A 497 0.99 -6.86 -13.94
N GLU A 498 0.02 -6.16 -14.54
CA GLU A 498 0.18 -4.85 -15.18
C GLU A 498 0.49 -3.76 -14.13
N MET A 499 1.41 -2.84 -14.43
CA MET A 499 1.73 -1.66 -13.62
C MET A 499 0.54 -0.66 -13.62
N ASP A 500 0.12 -0.20 -12.43
CA ASP A 500 -1.02 0.73 -12.29
C ASP A 500 -0.63 2.22 -12.49
N ASP A 501 -1.60 3.08 -12.72
CA ASP A 501 -1.42 4.50 -13.10
C ASP A 501 -1.26 5.41 -11.84
N ASP A 502 -0.04 5.65 -11.32
CA ASP A 502 0.21 6.52 -10.14
C ASP A 502 0.82 7.90 -10.49
N PRO A 503 0.08 9.01 -10.30
CA PRO A 503 0.56 10.38 -10.51
C PRO A 503 1.30 11.01 -9.31
N ASN A 504 1.81 10.22 -8.34
CA ASN A 504 2.51 10.73 -7.15
C ASN A 504 3.67 9.81 -6.70
N ILE A 505 4.54 9.38 -7.62
CA ILE A 505 5.76 8.65 -7.26
C ILE A 505 6.87 9.58 -6.75
N ASP A 506 7.90 9.03 -6.11
CA ASP A 506 9.06 9.82 -5.66
C ASP A 506 9.78 10.49 -6.85
N ASP A 507 10.08 11.78 -6.71
CA ASP A 507 10.70 12.60 -7.76
C ASP A 507 12.11 12.11 -8.17
N PRO A 508 12.55 12.37 -9.41
CA PRO A 508 13.76 11.76 -9.96
C PRO A 508 15.03 12.30 -9.31
N LEU A 509 15.92 11.40 -8.86
CA LEU A 509 17.21 11.80 -8.32
C LEU A 509 18.25 11.96 -9.43
N GLY A 510 18.99 13.06 -9.45
CA GLY A 510 20.13 13.24 -10.34
C GLY A 510 20.12 14.58 -11.07
N SER A 511 20.74 14.62 -12.24
CA SER A 511 20.85 15.83 -13.06
C SER A 511 21.27 15.47 -14.49
N PHE A 512 20.69 16.16 -15.47
CA PHE A 512 21.25 16.33 -16.82
C PHE A 512 22.20 17.55 -16.87
N GLY A 513 22.00 18.54 -16.00
CA GLY A 513 22.75 19.80 -15.98
C GLY A 513 24.21 19.74 -15.49
N ASP A 514 24.50 19.04 -14.38
CA ASP A 514 25.79 19.12 -13.67
C ASP A 514 26.65 17.83 -13.81
N GLU A 515 27.96 17.89 -13.49
CA GLU A 515 28.85 16.71 -13.52
C GLU A 515 28.52 15.76 -12.34
N SER A 516 27.72 14.72 -12.62
CA SER A 516 27.40 13.54 -11.76
C SER A 516 26.57 13.78 -10.48
N ALA A 517 25.36 13.20 -10.43
CA ALA A 517 24.46 13.22 -9.28
C ALA A 517 23.73 11.87 -9.02
N GLY A 518 24.36 10.75 -9.36
CA GLY A 518 23.85 9.42 -8.97
C GLY A 518 23.93 9.23 -7.45
N SER A 519 22.77 9.26 -6.77
CA SER A 519 22.56 9.20 -5.31
C SER A 519 23.82 8.96 -4.47
N GLU A 520 24.37 10.01 -3.87
CA GLU A 520 25.66 10.01 -3.18
C GLU A 520 25.79 8.91 -2.12
N LEU A 521 26.99 8.36 -2.01
CA LEU A 521 27.38 7.47 -0.93
C LEU A 521 27.59 8.30 0.34
N TYR A 522 26.76 8.08 1.37
CA TYR A 522 26.85 8.79 2.64
C TYR A 522 26.84 7.82 3.84
N ILE A 523 27.33 8.28 4.97
CA ILE A 523 27.29 7.58 6.26
C ILE A 523 25.89 7.75 6.85
N SER A 524 25.16 6.64 6.99
CA SER A 524 23.78 6.64 7.48
C SER A 524 23.65 6.35 8.98
N TYR A 525 24.72 5.86 9.63
CA TYR A 525 24.75 5.62 11.08
C TYR A 525 26.18 5.43 11.57
N ILE A 526 26.49 5.90 12.78
CA ILE A 526 27.78 5.65 13.45
C ILE A 526 27.55 5.21 14.91
N LYS A 527 28.37 4.26 15.38
CA LYS A 527 28.30 3.77 16.75
C LYS A 527 29.65 3.44 17.38
N ALA A 528 29.90 3.98 18.58
CA ALA A 528 31.02 3.62 19.44
C ALA A 528 30.67 2.47 20.42
N TYR A 529 31.63 1.59 20.70
CA TYR A 529 31.48 0.44 21.60
C TYR A 529 32.68 0.27 22.56
N ASP A 530 32.49 0.60 23.84
CA ASP A 530 33.33 0.15 24.97
C ASP A 530 33.34 -1.38 25.07
N ASN A 531 34.50 -1.96 24.80
CA ASN A 531 34.82 -3.35 25.12
C ASN A 531 36.11 -3.48 25.96
N GLY A 532 36.86 -2.38 26.12
CA GLY A 532 38.13 -2.27 26.85
C GLY A 532 37.95 -1.90 28.33
N TYR A 533 38.41 -0.72 28.71
CA TYR A 533 38.23 -0.16 30.06
C TYR A 533 37.44 1.16 30.04
N SER A 534 36.12 1.10 30.14
CA SER A 534 35.21 2.21 30.54
C SER A 534 35.89 3.48 31.08
N GLY A 535 35.74 4.55 30.31
CA GLY A 535 36.28 5.88 30.59
C GLY A 535 37.69 6.09 30.05
N TYR A 536 38.11 5.19 29.16
CA TYR A 536 39.32 5.21 28.35
C TYR A 536 38.99 4.64 26.95
N ILE A 537 39.78 5.05 25.96
CA ILE A 537 39.80 4.44 24.61
C ILE A 537 41.05 3.56 24.53
N ASP A 538 40.89 2.24 24.38
CA ASP A 538 41.99 1.26 24.39
C ASP A 538 41.83 -0.03 23.55
N GLU A 539 42.40 -1.17 23.98
CA GLU A 539 42.56 -2.40 23.17
C GLU A 539 41.28 -3.23 23.18
N GLY A 540 40.46 -3.06 22.13
CA GLY A 540 39.23 -3.83 21.92
C GLY A 540 38.01 -2.97 21.63
N ASP A 541 38.07 -1.66 21.88
CA ASP A 541 37.00 -0.74 21.53
C ASP A 541 36.80 -0.64 20.02
N GLN A 542 35.57 -0.37 19.60
CA GLN A 542 35.19 -0.39 18.19
C GLN A 542 34.39 0.84 17.79
N ILE A 543 34.67 1.34 16.58
CA ILE A 543 33.83 2.32 15.86
C ILE A 543 33.19 1.55 14.71
N VAL A 544 31.86 1.58 14.62
CA VAL A 544 31.08 0.94 13.56
C VAL A 544 30.41 2.02 12.73
N ILE A 545 30.58 1.95 11.41
CA ILE A 545 30.10 2.93 10.44
C ILE A 545 29.20 2.18 9.45
N THR A 546 27.95 2.62 9.30
CA THR A 546 27.02 2.13 8.28
C THR A 546 26.93 3.14 7.15
N PHE A 547 26.93 2.66 5.91
CA PHE A 547 26.77 3.47 4.71
C PHE A 547 25.38 3.28 4.09
N SER A 548 24.87 4.30 3.39
CA SER A 548 23.61 4.28 2.66
C SER A 548 23.55 3.13 1.63
N GLN A 549 24.65 2.93 0.90
CA GLN A 549 24.84 1.91 -0.12
C GLN A 549 26.18 1.15 0.06
N PRO A 550 26.37 -0.03 -0.54
CA PRO A 550 27.53 -0.88 -0.26
C PRO A 550 28.84 -0.32 -0.83
N ILE A 551 29.95 -0.49 -0.11
CA ILE A 551 31.26 0.06 -0.50
C ILE A 551 32.25 -1.03 -0.94
N TYR A 552 33.08 -0.75 -1.94
CA TYR A 552 33.96 -1.76 -2.56
C TYR A 552 35.43 -1.33 -2.64
N ASP A 553 35.92 -0.58 -1.64
CA ASP A 553 37.36 -0.43 -1.50
C ASP A 553 38.04 -1.76 -1.06
N ASN A 554 39.05 -2.14 -1.84
CA ASN A 554 39.90 -3.30 -1.62
C ASN A 554 40.89 -3.11 -0.45
N TYR A 555 41.02 -1.89 0.10
CA TYR A 555 41.87 -1.58 1.25
C TYR A 555 41.18 -1.70 2.62
N LEU A 556 39.84 -1.78 2.69
CA LEU A 556 39.10 -1.71 3.95
C LEU A 556 38.75 -3.06 4.62
N ASN A 557 38.89 -4.19 3.93
CA ASN A 557 38.41 -5.48 4.45
C ASN A 557 39.54 -6.44 4.86
N ASN A 558 39.60 -6.80 6.15
CA ASN A 558 40.61 -7.66 6.79
C ASN A 558 42.04 -7.09 6.73
N VAL A 559 42.16 -5.76 6.92
CA VAL A 559 43.39 -4.98 6.81
C VAL A 559 43.77 -4.33 8.14
N TYR A 560 45.07 -4.11 8.34
CA TYR A 560 45.62 -3.28 9.43
C TYR A 560 46.06 -1.95 8.83
N ALA A 561 45.68 -0.83 9.42
CA ALA A 561 46.07 0.52 8.96
C ALA A 561 46.96 1.22 10.01
N GLU A 562 48.02 1.91 9.55
CA GLU A 562 48.68 2.96 10.34
C GLU A 562 47.82 4.24 10.29
N TRP A 563 48.01 5.18 11.23
CA TRP A 563 47.11 6.34 11.40
C TRP A 563 47.08 7.32 10.22
N ASP A 564 48.09 7.33 9.35
CA ASP A 564 48.12 8.10 8.09
C ASP A 564 47.71 7.30 6.84
N GLU A 565 47.07 6.14 7.05
CA GLU A 565 46.42 5.32 6.02
C GLU A 565 44.88 5.34 6.22
N LEU A 566 44.12 5.03 5.15
CA LEU A 566 42.65 5.02 5.15
C LEU A 566 42.09 4.12 6.27
N GLY A 567 41.20 4.66 7.10
CA GLY A 567 40.64 3.94 8.26
C GLY A 567 41.57 3.84 9.48
N GLY A 568 42.77 4.43 9.42
CA GLY A 568 43.60 4.67 10.60
C GLY A 568 42.94 5.71 11.53
N VAL A 569 43.19 5.61 12.84
CA VAL A 569 42.54 6.48 13.84
C VAL A 569 43.56 7.32 14.61
N SER A 570 43.23 8.60 14.81
CA SER A 570 44.00 9.52 15.66
C SER A 570 43.07 10.44 16.47
N ILE A 571 43.58 10.96 17.59
CA ILE A 571 42.87 11.94 18.43
C ILE A 571 43.85 13.07 18.76
N ASP A 572 43.43 14.33 18.63
CA ASP A 572 44.29 15.51 18.78
C ASP A 572 44.42 16.06 20.22
N GLU A 573 44.95 17.28 20.40
CA GLU A 573 45.08 17.91 21.73
C GLU A 573 43.81 18.63 22.21
N ASP A 574 42.84 18.87 21.32
CA ASP A 574 41.62 19.65 21.61
C ASP A 574 40.39 18.75 21.83
N GLY A 575 40.37 17.52 21.32
CA GLY A 575 39.31 16.51 21.58
C GLY A 575 38.75 15.80 20.35
N VAL A 576 39.23 16.12 19.15
CA VAL A 576 38.66 15.57 17.91
C VAL A 576 39.26 14.20 17.60
N LEU A 577 38.41 13.18 17.41
CA LEU A 577 38.79 11.88 16.85
C LEU A 577 38.61 11.94 15.33
N LEU A 578 39.68 11.57 14.61
CA LEU A 578 39.73 11.47 13.16
C LEU A 578 39.92 10.02 12.74
N VAL A 579 39.00 9.51 11.93
CA VAL A 579 39.16 8.32 11.09
C VAL A 579 39.67 8.80 9.73
N SER A 580 40.95 8.55 9.46
CA SER A 580 41.67 9.11 8.31
C SER A 580 40.99 8.78 6.98
N ASP A 581 40.71 9.84 6.21
CA ASP A 581 40.01 9.84 4.93
C ASP A 581 38.58 9.22 4.95
N ILE A 582 37.91 9.17 6.13
CA ILE A 582 36.51 8.73 6.28
C ILE A 582 35.64 9.74 7.05
N LEU A 583 35.96 10.04 8.32
CA LEU A 583 35.13 10.93 9.16
C LEU A 583 35.90 11.53 10.34
N ALA A 584 35.37 12.60 10.94
CA ALA A 584 35.83 13.13 12.23
C ALA A 584 34.65 13.60 13.11
N PHE A 585 34.87 13.66 14.43
CA PHE A 585 33.88 14.06 15.43
C PHE A 585 34.58 14.49 16.73
N ASP A 586 33.91 15.30 17.56
CA ASP A 586 34.38 15.58 18.92
C ASP A 586 34.11 14.37 19.84
N ILE A 587 35.09 13.98 20.67
CA ILE A 587 34.91 12.97 21.74
C ILE A 587 34.98 13.55 23.16
N GLY A 588 35.05 14.87 23.30
CA GLY A 588 35.08 15.59 24.57
C GLY A 588 36.47 15.79 25.16
N GLU A 589 36.56 16.30 26.41
CA GLU A 589 37.85 16.57 27.03
C GLU A 589 38.64 15.27 27.22
N ILE A 590 39.76 15.10 26.49
CA ILE A 590 40.71 14.02 26.72
C ILE A 590 41.99 14.50 27.41
N LYS A 591 42.75 13.55 27.95
CA LYS A 591 43.94 13.83 28.76
C LYS A 591 45.19 14.22 27.94
N ASN A 592 45.37 13.65 26.75
CA ASN A 592 46.39 14.02 25.76
C ASN A 592 46.24 13.16 24.49
N ALA A 593 46.47 13.79 23.33
CA ALA A 593 46.48 13.23 21.97
C ALA A 593 47.15 11.84 21.82
N TYR A 594 46.67 11.05 20.86
CA TYR A 594 47.20 9.71 20.56
C TYR A 594 46.95 9.28 19.10
N GLU A 595 47.73 8.31 18.64
CA GLU A 595 47.71 7.72 17.29
C GLU A 595 47.49 6.20 17.46
N PHE A 596 46.50 5.61 16.79
CA PHE A 596 46.13 4.19 16.96
C PHE A 596 46.44 3.38 15.69
N GLU A 597 47.00 2.18 15.84
CA GLU A 597 46.88 1.13 14.82
C GLU A 597 45.43 0.59 14.87
N THR A 598 44.82 0.34 13.71
CA THR A 598 43.44 -0.18 13.62
C THR A 598 43.38 -1.49 12.84
N PHE A 599 42.34 -2.30 13.12
CA PHE A 599 41.97 -3.45 12.29
C PHE A 599 40.58 -3.24 11.69
N LEU A 600 40.48 -3.39 10.37
CA LEU A 600 39.31 -3.04 9.57
C LEU A 600 38.61 -4.31 9.07
N GLU A 601 37.33 -4.47 9.40
CA GLU A 601 36.47 -5.56 8.91
C GLU A 601 35.20 -4.99 8.27
N LEU A 602 34.89 -5.42 7.05
CA LEU A 602 33.69 -5.02 6.31
C LEU A 602 32.67 -6.17 6.33
N SER A 603 31.39 -5.86 6.49
CA SER A 603 30.28 -6.81 6.51
C SER A 603 30.11 -7.57 5.19
N SER A 604 29.36 -8.69 5.22
CA SER A 604 29.15 -9.55 4.05
C SER A 604 28.26 -8.96 2.96
N ASP A 605 27.55 -7.87 3.28
CA ASP A 605 26.73 -7.04 2.39
C ASP A 605 27.43 -5.71 2.03
N ASN A 606 28.71 -5.56 2.41
CA ASN A 606 29.54 -4.38 2.15
C ASN A 606 29.02 -3.02 2.71
N LYS A 607 27.94 -2.99 3.50
CA LYS A 607 27.35 -1.74 4.03
C LYS A 607 27.90 -1.28 5.39
N ILE A 608 28.59 -2.13 6.14
CA ILE A 608 29.02 -1.83 7.53
C ILE A 608 30.52 -2.06 7.67
N LEU A 609 31.26 -0.99 7.99
CA LEU A 609 32.69 -1.02 8.34
C LEU A 609 32.84 -1.03 9.86
N THR A 610 33.56 -2.03 10.38
CA THR A 610 33.96 -2.13 11.79
C THR A 610 35.45 -1.82 11.92
N ILE A 611 35.77 -0.78 12.69
CA ILE A 611 37.13 -0.33 12.99
C ILE A 611 37.43 -0.72 14.44
N SER A 612 38.32 -1.68 14.65
CA SER A 612 38.74 -2.12 15.99
C SER A 612 40.08 -1.48 16.38
N LEU A 613 40.16 -0.89 17.57
CA LEU A 613 41.35 -0.17 18.03
C LEU A 613 42.40 -1.09 18.67
N LEU A 614 43.67 -0.91 18.30
CA LEU A 614 44.81 -1.73 18.76
C LEU A 614 45.80 -0.88 19.58
N ALA A 615 45.38 -0.44 20.77
CA ALA A 615 46.16 0.46 21.63
C ALA A 615 47.20 -0.26 22.51
N ASP A 616 48.45 0.24 22.55
CA ASP A 616 49.51 -0.27 23.45
C ASP A 616 49.51 0.46 24.84
N GLU A 617 48.86 1.65 24.94
CA GLU A 617 48.60 2.40 26.19
C GLU A 617 47.21 3.11 26.09
N PRO A 618 46.36 3.12 27.14
CA PRO A 618 44.98 3.62 27.08
C PRO A 618 44.85 5.15 27.20
N VAL A 619 43.99 5.77 26.38
CA VAL A 619 43.71 7.22 26.40
C VAL A 619 42.55 7.52 27.34
N LYS A 620 42.77 8.30 28.42
CA LYS A 620 41.67 8.64 29.35
C LYS A 620 40.82 9.81 28.86
N ILE A 621 39.52 9.56 28.76
CA ILE A 621 38.41 10.52 28.62
C ILE A 621 38.20 11.30 29.95
N ILE A 622 37.76 12.54 29.92
CA ILE A 622 37.46 13.38 31.09
C ILE A 622 35.98 13.75 31.11
N SER A 623 35.43 14.14 29.96
CA SER A 623 34.01 14.12 29.59
C SER A 623 33.89 13.53 28.19
N GLU A 624 32.76 12.91 27.87
CA GLU A 624 32.46 12.36 26.54
C GLU A 624 31.48 13.29 25.81
N ASN A 625 31.64 13.40 24.50
CA ASN A 625 30.82 14.16 23.56
C ASN A 625 30.78 13.32 22.28
N PHE A 626 29.79 13.52 21.39
CA PHE A 626 29.75 12.88 20.07
C PHE A 626 29.33 13.83 18.95
N SER A 627 29.40 15.15 19.21
CA SER A 627 28.88 16.19 18.32
C SER A 627 29.86 16.73 17.27
N ASN A 628 29.33 17.47 16.30
CA ASN A 628 30.06 18.07 15.17
C ASN A 628 30.64 17.00 14.24
N THR A 629 29.85 15.95 13.94
CA THR A 629 30.27 14.87 13.05
C THR A 629 30.44 15.37 11.60
N VAL A 630 31.57 15.02 10.98
CA VAL A 630 31.95 15.42 9.62
C VAL A 630 32.34 14.18 8.82
N GLN A 631 31.70 13.98 7.67
CA GLN A 631 32.06 12.99 6.66
C GLN A 631 33.12 13.57 5.70
N TYR A 632 34.13 12.78 5.33
CA TYR A 632 35.12 13.15 4.33
C TYR A 632 34.93 12.38 3.03
N GLY A 633 34.67 13.13 1.95
CA GLY A 633 34.54 12.60 0.61
C GLY A 633 35.87 12.39 -0.11
N GLY A 634 35.79 11.71 -1.26
CA GLY A 634 36.91 11.61 -2.21
C GLY A 634 37.75 10.33 -2.17
N TYR A 635 37.44 9.37 -1.28
CA TYR A 635 38.31 8.20 -1.03
C TYR A 635 37.59 6.84 -0.98
N ILE A 636 36.32 6.80 -0.55
CA ILE A 636 35.52 5.57 -0.57
C ILE A 636 34.93 5.35 -1.97
N LEU A 637 34.83 4.08 -2.37
CA LEU A 637 34.32 3.66 -3.68
C LEU A 637 33.03 2.83 -3.58
N ASP A 638 32.16 2.98 -4.56
CA ASP A 638 30.96 2.15 -4.78
C ASP A 638 31.24 0.87 -5.58
N GLU A 639 30.19 0.21 -6.08
CA GLU A 639 30.27 -1.08 -6.79
C GLU A 639 30.89 -1.01 -8.18
N ASP A 640 30.74 0.11 -8.88
CA ASP A 640 31.41 0.38 -10.16
C ASP A 640 32.88 0.85 -9.97
N GLN A 641 33.29 1.04 -8.71
CA GLN A 641 34.60 1.51 -8.26
C GLN A 641 34.86 3.00 -8.54
N GLU A 642 33.79 3.80 -8.52
CA GLU A 642 33.85 5.25 -8.70
C GLU A 642 33.75 5.98 -7.34
N ILE A 643 34.18 7.24 -7.31
CA ILE A 643 34.25 8.05 -6.08
C ILE A 643 32.94 8.82 -5.93
N THR A 644 32.03 8.31 -5.10
CA THR A 644 30.65 8.84 -4.96
C THR A 644 30.30 9.39 -3.58
N MET A 645 31.29 9.54 -2.68
CA MET A 645 31.11 10.18 -1.37
C MET A 645 31.62 11.64 -1.39
N GLU A 646 30.75 12.57 -1.01
CA GLU A 646 31.00 14.00 -0.79
C GLU A 646 31.46 14.32 0.65
N THR A 647 31.98 15.53 0.88
CA THR A 647 32.37 16.01 2.23
C THR A 647 31.21 16.74 2.87
N GLN A 648 30.53 16.09 3.82
CA GLN A 648 29.35 16.63 4.50
C GLN A 648 29.68 16.99 5.96
N TYR A 649 29.04 18.06 6.46
CA TYR A 649 29.24 18.60 7.81
C TYR A 649 27.93 18.54 8.58
N ASP A 650 28.01 18.36 9.90
CA ASP A 650 26.86 18.32 10.81
C ASP A 650 25.85 17.22 10.42
N ILE A 651 26.38 16.03 10.06
CA ILE A 651 25.59 14.80 9.85
C ILE A 651 25.16 14.20 11.20
N ASP A 652 24.15 13.31 11.20
CA ASP A 652 23.59 12.69 12.41
C ASP A 652 24.69 12.19 13.37
N ASP A 653 24.69 12.77 14.58
CA ASP A 653 25.75 12.56 15.57
C ASP A 653 25.74 11.15 16.17
N GLN A 654 26.88 10.74 16.71
CA GLN A 654 27.14 9.32 16.97
C GLN A 654 26.43 8.79 18.20
N SER A 655 26.04 7.51 18.14
CA SER A 655 25.47 6.80 19.29
C SER A 655 26.48 5.90 19.99
N GLY A 656 26.20 5.49 21.22
CA GLY A 656 27.07 4.61 22.00
C GLY A 656 28.05 5.38 22.89
N THR A 657 29.14 4.74 23.30
CA THR A 657 30.06 5.28 24.33
C THR A 657 31.35 4.47 24.38
N PHE A 658 32.47 5.11 24.76
CA PHE A 658 33.71 4.48 25.24
C PHE A 658 33.73 4.37 26.79
N GLY A 659 32.54 4.27 27.38
CA GLY A 659 32.29 4.21 28.83
C GLY A 659 32.67 5.49 29.57
N GLY A 660 32.61 6.64 28.90
CA GLY A 660 32.85 7.95 29.48
C GLY A 660 31.80 8.38 30.50
N ALA A 661 31.73 9.68 30.76
CA ALA A 661 30.57 10.32 31.35
C ALA A 661 30.08 11.34 30.33
N SER A 662 28.81 11.24 29.97
CA SER A 662 28.11 12.04 28.98
C SER A 662 28.24 13.54 29.27
N ALA A 663 28.16 14.35 28.22
CA ALA A 663 27.24 15.48 28.26
C ALA A 663 25.98 14.99 27.55
N ASP A 664 24.84 14.99 28.25
CA ASP A 664 23.64 14.32 27.75
C ASP A 664 22.83 15.24 26.82
N SER A 665 21.77 14.70 26.20
CA SER A 665 20.76 15.47 25.50
C SER A 665 19.54 15.71 26.39
N SER A 666 19.20 16.98 26.63
CA SER A 666 17.98 17.40 27.35
C SER A 666 16.76 16.54 26.97
N PRO A 667 16.09 15.88 27.93
CA PRO A 667 14.99 14.98 27.63
C PRO A 667 13.76 15.72 27.08
N TYR A 668 12.93 15.00 26.33
CA TYR A 668 11.69 15.49 25.74
C TYR A 668 10.59 14.43 25.73
N ILE A 669 9.35 14.86 25.49
CA ILE A 669 8.16 14.01 25.45
C ILE A 669 8.01 13.41 24.05
N ILE A 670 7.84 12.09 23.98
CA ILE A 670 7.49 11.36 22.76
C ILE A 670 5.97 11.32 22.56
N SER A 671 5.19 11.05 23.61
CA SER A 671 3.73 10.92 23.51
C SER A 671 3.01 11.17 24.83
N ILE A 672 1.72 11.51 24.72
CA ILE A 672 0.76 11.57 25.82
C ILE A 672 -0.46 10.70 25.47
N GLU A 673 -0.84 9.79 26.38
CA GLU A 673 -2.04 8.95 26.28
C GLU A 673 -3.01 9.25 27.43
N VAL A 674 -4.31 9.34 27.15
CA VAL A 674 -5.38 9.61 28.14
C VAL A 674 -6.38 8.44 28.18
N ALA A 675 -6.72 7.96 29.38
CA ALA A 675 -7.59 6.80 29.57
C ALA A 675 -8.61 6.94 30.72
N ASN A 676 -9.90 6.78 30.39
CA ASN A 676 -11.01 6.64 31.34
C ASN A 676 -10.77 5.53 32.39
N GLY A 677 -10.94 5.88 33.67
CA GLY A 677 -10.88 4.94 34.78
C GLY A 677 -12.22 4.26 35.13
N ASN A 678 -13.35 4.94 34.94
CA ASN A 678 -14.60 4.60 35.63
C ASN A 678 -15.95 4.99 34.94
N GLU A 679 -16.28 6.28 34.79
CA GLU A 679 -17.54 6.82 34.27
C GLU A 679 -17.25 7.78 33.09
N ALA A 680 -17.37 7.25 31.86
CA ALA A 680 -17.12 8.02 30.63
C ALA A 680 -17.99 9.28 30.50
N ASP A 681 -17.49 10.23 29.69
CA ASP A 681 -18.03 11.59 29.49
C ASP A 681 -17.76 12.56 30.67
N MET A 682 -16.89 12.21 31.62
CA MET A 682 -16.48 13.00 32.79
C MET A 682 -14.95 13.00 32.95
N ILE A 683 -14.38 14.00 33.64
CA ILE A 683 -13.04 13.90 34.26
C ILE A 683 -13.24 13.80 35.76
N ASP A 684 -12.84 12.69 36.40
CA ASP A 684 -12.96 12.53 37.84
C ASP A 684 -11.78 11.83 38.55
N ILE A 685 -11.97 10.67 39.19
CA ILE A 685 -10.97 9.94 39.96
C ILE A 685 -10.85 8.51 39.43
N GLU A 686 -9.61 8.03 39.36
CA GLU A 686 -9.22 6.78 38.68
C GLU A 686 -8.91 6.91 37.18
N ASP A 687 -9.16 8.05 36.52
CA ASP A 687 -8.64 8.36 35.17
C ASP A 687 -7.10 8.49 35.16
N GLU A 688 -6.47 8.07 34.05
CA GLU A 688 -5.01 8.00 33.89
C GLU A 688 -4.52 8.81 32.67
N ILE A 689 -3.47 9.61 32.88
CA ILE A 689 -2.69 10.26 31.81
C ILE A 689 -1.29 9.63 31.85
N THR A 690 -0.80 9.10 30.73
CA THR A 690 0.53 8.49 30.63
C THR A 690 1.41 9.30 29.68
N ILE A 691 2.63 9.60 30.10
CA ILE A 691 3.61 10.38 29.35
C ILE A 691 4.83 9.49 29.09
N THR A 692 5.25 9.42 27.84
CA THR A 692 6.49 8.73 27.42
C THR A 692 7.58 9.75 27.11
N PHE A 693 8.77 9.56 27.66
CA PHE A 693 9.94 10.41 27.43
C PHE A 693 10.97 9.73 26.51
N SER A 694 11.84 10.54 25.92
CA SER A 694 13.01 10.14 25.11
C SER A 694 13.96 9.20 25.86
N GLU A 695 14.26 9.51 27.12
CA GLU A 695 15.08 8.70 28.02
C GLU A 695 14.54 8.69 29.47
N ALA A 696 15.37 8.32 30.43
CA ALA A 696 15.01 8.17 31.84
C ALA A 696 15.10 9.52 32.58
N ILE A 697 13.99 9.92 33.20
CA ILE A 697 13.92 11.10 34.08
C ILE A 697 14.32 10.70 35.50
N ASP A 698 15.13 11.51 36.20
CA ASP A 698 15.41 11.30 37.62
C ASP A 698 14.11 11.47 38.44
N PRO A 699 13.63 10.42 39.15
CA PRO A 699 12.45 10.52 40.00
C PRO A 699 12.55 11.60 41.08
N ASP A 700 13.76 11.93 41.58
CA ASP A 700 13.95 12.99 42.57
C ASP A 700 13.60 14.39 41.98
N SER A 701 13.69 14.58 40.66
CA SER A 701 13.31 15.82 39.96
C SER A 701 11.79 16.01 39.88
N ILE A 702 11.04 14.91 39.73
CA ILE A 702 9.57 14.90 39.74
C ILE A 702 9.05 14.97 41.20
N ASN A 703 9.54 14.08 42.08
CA ASN A 703 9.13 14.06 43.48
C ASN A 703 10.13 13.33 44.39
N ASN A 704 10.63 14.00 45.43
CA ASN A 704 11.63 13.49 46.39
C ASN A 704 11.18 12.28 47.26
N ASP A 705 9.95 11.78 47.12
CA ASP A 705 9.44 10.56 47.76
C ASP A 705 9.04 9.47 46.71
N LEU A 706 9.41 9.62 45.43
CA LEU A 706 9.20 8.66 44.32
C LEU A 706 10.46 7.82 44.05
N GLU A 707 10.31 6.52 43.76
CA GLU A 707 11.39 5.60 43.37
C GLU A 707 10.94 4.81 42.10
N LEU A 708 11.88 4.33 41.27
CA LEU A 708 11.59 3.52 40.07
C LEU A 708 10.83 2.21 40.41
N ASP A 709 9.80 1.87 39.62
CA ASP A 709 8.83 0.78 39.88
C ASP A 709 8.03 0.94 41.20
N ASP A 710 7.92 2.16 41.73
CA ASP A 710 7.02 2.53 42.84
C ASP A 710 6.25 3.83 42.52
N TYR A 711 5.48 4.36 43.49
CA TYR A 711 4.56 5.48 43.28
C TYR A 711 4.41 6.41 44.50
N VAL A 712 4.12 7.68 44.23
CA VAL A 712 3.73 8.68 45.24
C VAL A 712 2.24 9.05 45.10
N THR A 713 1.60 9.53 46.17
CA THR A 713 0.15 9.86 46.19
C THR A 713 -0.14 11.13 46.97
N GLY A 714 -1.01 11.98 46.45
CA GLY A 714 -1.36 13.26 47.06
C GLY A 714 -0.33 14.35 46.73
N VAL A 715 0.15 14.34 45.49
CA VAL A 715 0.84 15.49 44.87
C VAL A 715 -0.23 16.53 44.55
N ASP A 716 -0.04 17.77 45.00
CA ASP A 716 -0.97 18.88 44.77
C ASP A 716 -0.80 19.41 43.34
N SER A 717 -1.81 20.07 42.79
CA SER A 717 -1.73 20.81 41.52
C SER A 717 -0.62 21.88 41.49
N ASP A 718 -0.28 22.47 42.64
CA ASP A 718 0.83 23.43 42.83
C ASP A 718 2.24 22.77 42.75
N ASP A 719 2.34 21.43 42.75
CA ASP A 719 3.59 20.65 42.71
C ASP A 719 3.81 19.96 41.34
N THR A 720 5.06 19.67 40.97
CA THR A 720 5.46 19.03 39.70
C THR A 720 4.72 17.71 39.44
N GLY A 721 4.15 17.56 38.24
CA GLY A 721 3.28 16.44 37.86
C GLY A 721 1.84 16.51 38.38
N GLY A 722 1.49 17.53 39.18
CA GLY A 722 0.11 17.83 39.57
C GLY A 722 -0.75 18.30 38.38
N VAL A 723 -2.08 18.19 38.51
CA VAL A 723 -3.03 18.50 37.42
C VAL A 723 -4.01 19.61 37.81
N GLU A 724 -4.06 20.67 36.98
CA GLU A 724 -5.03 21.78 37.03
C GLU A 724 -5.78 21.87 35.69
N ILE A 725 -7.07 22.23 35.73
CA ILE A 725 -7.95 22.46 34.58
C ILE A 725 -8.60 23.84 34.75
N ASP A 726 -8.45 24.72 33.74
CA ASP A 726 -8.96 26.09 33.78
C ASP A 726 -10.36 26.29 33.16
N ASP A 727 -10.94 27.49 33.30
CA ASP A 727 -12.27 27.83 32.76
C ASP A 727 -12.27 28.25 31.27
N ASP A 728 -11.12 28.18 30.60
CA ASP A 728 -10.99 28.31 29.13
C ASP A 728 -10.79 26.93 28.44
N GLY A 729 -10.53 25.85 29.19
CA GLY A 729 -10.56 24.45 28.74
C GLY A 729 -9.19 23.76 28.56
N TYR A 730 -8.12 24.30 29.14
CA TYR A 730 -6.79 23.67 29.10
C TYR A 730 -6.52 22.83 30.35
N LEU A 731 -5.93 21.65 30.14
CA LEU A 731 -5.35 20.82 31.20
C LEU A 731 -3.85 21.12 31.27
N THR A 732 -3.39 21.52 32.44
CA THR A 732 -1.97 21.73 32.74
C THR A 732 -1.47 20.63 33.66
N ILE A 733 -0.39 19.96 33.24
CA ILE A 733 0.40 19.05 34.05
C ILE A 733 1.62 19.84 34.51
N THR A 734 1.60 20.28 35.77
CA THR A 734 2.55 21.26 36.32
C THR A 734 4.00 20.86 36.08
N ASP A 735 4.77 21.80 35.52
CA ASP A 735 6.17 21.65 35.09
C ASP A 735 6.44 20.66 33.93
N ILE A 736 5.43 19.99 33.35
CA ILE A 736 5.64 18.95 32.32
C ILE A 736 5.02 19.34 30.97
N ALA A 737 3.70 19.54 30.91
CA ALA A 737 2.97 19.71 29.65
C ALA A 737 1.65 20.47 29.84
N ASN A 738 1.11 21.00 28.74
CA ASN A 738 -0.25 21.53 28.68
C ASN A 738 -0.89 21.14 27.34
N PHE A 739 -2.20 20.91 27.34
CA PHE A 739 -3.00 20.62 26.15
C PHE A 739 -4.46 21.03 26.37
N TYR A 740 -5.19 21.29 25.28
CA TYR A 740 -6.63 21.54 25.32
C TYR A 740 -7.39 20.23 25.58
N ILE A 741 -8.48 20.30 26.36
CA ILE A 741 -9.34 19.14 26.67
C ILE A 741 -10.82 19.33 26.31
N GLY A 742 -11.21 20.52 25.84
CA GLY A 742 -12.58 20.83 25.40
C GLY A 742 -13.41 21.71 26.35
N ASP A 743 -14.74 21.74 26.13
CA ASP A 743 -15.68 22.64 26.83
C ASP A 743 -16.06 22.09 28.24
N VAL A 744 -15.40 22.59 29.30
CA VAL A 744 -15.69 22.26 30.73
C VAL A 744 -16.68 23.25 31.40
N GLU A 745 -17.34 22.86 32.51
CA GLU A 745 -18.35 23.73 33.18
C GLU A 745 -17.81 24.72 34.25
N ASP A 746 -16.73 24.40 34.98
CA ASP A 746 -16.12 25.18 36.08
C ASP A 746 -14.62 24.79 36.21
N ASP A 747 -13.79 25.62 36.88
CA ASP A 747 -12.37 25.37 37.14
C ASP A 747 -12.11 24.27 38.21
N THR A 748 -11.07 23.44 38.04
CA THR A 748 -10.71 22.44 39.07
C THR A 748 -9.25 22.00 39.12
N ASN A 749 -8.88 21.46 40.28
CA ASN A 749 -7.54 20.95 40.60
C ASN A 749 -7.69 19.51 41.12
N PHE A 750 -6.79 18.61 40.72
CA PHE A 750 -6.74 17.23 41.20
C PHE A 750 -5.47 16.96 42.00
N ASP A 751 -5.61 16.45 43.24
CA ASP A 751 -4.51 15.71 43.86
C ASP A 751 -4.32 14.41 43.05
N VAL A 752 -3.09 14.09 42.67
CA VAL A 752 -2.77 12.93 41.80
C VAL A 752 -1.96 11.83 42.51
N ARG A 753 -1.86 10.69 41.83
CA ARG A 753 -0.88 9.62 42.06
C ARG A 753 0.07 9.62 40.87
N LEU A 754 1.38 9.57 41.13
CA LEU A 754 2.42 9.43 40.11
C LEU A 754 3.07 8.06 40.26
N ASP A 755 3.05 7.25 39.20
CA ASP A 755 3.75 5.98 39.05
C ASP A 755 4.83 6.15 37.96
N ILE A 756 6.05 5.64 38.19
CA ILE A 756 7.11 5.65 37.17
C ILE A 756 7.67 4.24 36.94
N ASN A 757 7.92 3.87 35.69
CA ASN A 757 8.29 2.50 35.32
C ASN A 757 9.71 2.08 35.79
N GLU A 758 10.09 0.79 35.64
CA GLU A 758 11.42 0.26 35.99
C GLU A 758 12.58 0.90 35.20
N ILE A 759 12.27 1.67 34.13
CA ILE A 759 13.25 2.28 33.21
C ILE A 759 13.43 3.78 33.49
N GLY A 760 12.47 4.46 34.11
CA GLY A 760 12.44 5.91 34.32
C GLY A 760 11.85 6.74 33.17
N ASN A 761 11.43 6.10 32.07
CA ASN A 761 11.04 6.80 30.84
C ASN A 761 9.51 6.87 30.57
N VAL A 762 8.68 6.31 31.46
CA VAL A 762 7.22 6.42 31.38
C VAL A 762 6.66 6.80 32.74
N LEU A 763 5.91 7.90 32.78
CA LEU A 763 5.21 8.44 33.94
C LEU A 763 3.70 8.30 33.74
N THR A 764 3.03 7.60 34.65
CA THR A 764 1.56 7.50 34.67
C THR A 764 1.00 8.32 35.84
N ILE A 765 0.08 9.22 35.52
CA ILE A 765 -0.57 10.17 36.42
C ILE A 765 -2.02 9.74 36.59
N THR A 766 -2.37 9.08 37.71
CA THR A 766 -3.78 8.78 38.00
C THR A 766 -4.42 9.89 38.84
N LEU A 767 -5.58 10.40 38.44
CA LEU A 767 -6.37 11.34 39.24
C LEU A 767 -6.91 10.67 40.52
N LYS A 768 -6.88 11.36 41.68
CA LYS A 768 -7.23 10.77 42.99
C LYS A 768 -8.16 11.60 43.87
N THR A 769 -8.04 12.93 43.91
CA THR A 769 -9.02 13.79 44.59
C THR A 769 -9.14 15.16 43.93
N GLY A 770 -10.28 15.42 43.29
CA GLY A 770 -10.68 16.74 42.78
C GLY A 770 -12.19 16.94 42.86
N THR A 771 -12.74 17.79 41.98
CA THR A 771 -14.18 17.83 41.71
C THR A 771 -14.43 17.19 40.35
N GLU A 772 -15.40 16.28 40.25
CA GLU A 772 -15.86 15.70 38.99
C GLU A 772 -16.31 16.81 38.01
N ILE A 773 -15.73 16.87 36.80
CA ILE A 773 -16.08 17.80 35.71
C ILE A 773 -16.87 17.06 34.64
N GLU A 774 -18.02 17.60 34.23
CA GLU A 774 -18.78 17.16 33.05
C GLU A 774 -18.17 17.81 31.80
N ILE A 775 -17.63 17.01 30.87
CA ILE A 775 -17.08 17.51 29.60
C ILE A 775 -18.24 17.67 28.61
N ASN A 776 -18.53 18.88 28.15
CA ASN A 776 -19.64 19.11 27.21
C ASN A 776 -19.30 18.65 25.79
N TYR A 777 -18.01 18.66 25.46
CA TYR A 777 -17.39 18.23 24.22
C TYR A 777 -15.89 18.09 24.50
N GLN A 778 -15.34 16.87 24.38
CA GLN A 778 -13.89 16.64 24.49
C GLN A 778 -13.21 16.89 23.14
N ASP A 779 -12.09 17.58 23.16
CA ASP A 779 -11.12 17.71 22.05
C ASP A 779 -9.72 17.61 22.67
N LEU A 780 -8.76 16.99 22.00
CA LEU A 780 -7.37 16.84 22.47
C LEU A 780 -6.46 17.45 21.39
N ASP A 781 -5.99 18.67 21.63
CA ASP A 781 -5.37 19.61 20.66
C ASP A 781 -4.42 20.58 21.42
N ASP A 782 -3.68 21.44 20.71
CA ASP A 782 -2.74 22.44 21.25
C ASP A 782 -1.69 21.85 22.24
N ALA A 783 -1.16 20.65 22.00
CA ALA A 783 -0.12 20.07 22.88
C ALA A 783 1.16 20.91 22.95
N SER A 784 1.70 21.08 24.16
CA SER A 784 2.92 21.86 24.40
C SER A 784 3.70 21.37 25.63
N GLN A 785 4.96 20.98 25.40
CA GLN A 785 5.95 20.64 26.44
C GLN A 785 6.39 21.89 27.21
N THR A 786 6.52 21.76 28.54
CA THR A 786 6.96 22.82 29.45
C THR A 786 8.37 22.53 29.95
N GLY A 787 9.37 23.30 29.51
CA GLY A 787 10.76 23.10 29.90
C GLY A 787 11.14 23.72 31.25
N GLY A 788 12.19 23.19 31.88
CA GLY A 788 13.00 23.90 32.88
C GLY A 788 12.94 23.40 34.33
N THR A 789 12.30 22.26 34.60
CA THR A 789 12.18 21.69 35.96
C THR A 789 12.53 20.20 36.07
N LEU A 790 12.20 19.37 35.07
CA LEU A 790 12.56 17.94 35.06
C LEU A 790 14.02 17.76 34.63
N GLU A 791 14.74 16.85 35.31
CA GLU A 791 16.15 16.51 35.08
C GLU A 791 16.26 15.01 34.74
N ASP A 792 17.14 14.62 33.81
CA ASP A 792 17.53 13.22 33.55
C ASP A 792 18.47 12.64 34.64
N GLU A 793 18.92 11.37 34.52
CA GLU A 793 19.85 10.76 35.49
C GLU A 793 21.26 11.41 35.53
N ASP A 794 21.70 12.10 34.47
CA ASP A 794 23.00 12.78 34.40
C ASP A 794 22.92 14.26 34.86
N GLY A 795 21.72 14.86 34.84
CA GLY A 795 21.35 16.14 35.42
C GLY A 795 21.12 17.28 34.41
N ASP A 796 20.83 16.98 33.15
CA ASP A 796 20.45 17.98 32.16
C ASP A 796 18.91 18.19 32.13
N LEU A 797 18.49 19.42 31.81
CA LEU A 797 17.10 19.88 32.01
C LEU A 797 16.26 19.71 30.75
N MET A 798 15.03 19.22 30.87
CA MET A 798 14.03 19.23 29.80
C MET A 798 13.82 20.66 29.27
N GLU A 799 14.01 20.91 27.97
CA GLU A 799 13.77 22.22 27.34
C GLU A 799 12.33 22.33 26.77
N GLU A 800 11.98 23.46 26.14
CA GLU A 800 10.71 23.63 25.41
C GLU A 800 10.82 23.01 24.00
N ASP A 801 10.19 21.86 23.76
CA ASP A 801 10.22 21.18 22.45
C ASP A 801 8.93 21.43 21.63
N PRO A 802 9.02 21.93 20.37
CA PRO A 802 7.88 22.13 19.48
C PRO A 802 7.47 20.88 18.67
N ARG A 803 8.05 19.70 18.93
CA ARG A 803 7.82 18.45 18.18
C ARG A 803 6.85 17.46 18.85
N ILE A 804 6.18 17.87 19.93
CA ILE A 804 5.21 17.04 20.64
C ILE A 804 3.93 16.85 19.80
N ASP A 805 3.47 15.60 19.66
CA ASP A 805 2.19 15.27 19.03
C ASP A 805 1.02 15.46 20.02
N ASP A 806 -0.19 15.68 19.50
CA ASP A 806 -1.40 15.85 20.32
C ASP A 806 -1.81 14.55 21.07
N PRO A 807 -2.50 14.64 22.23
CA PRO A 807 -2.70 13.47 23.09
C PRO A 807 -3.70 12.47 22.52
N GLU A 808 -3.34 11.17 22.51
CA GLU A 808 -4.26 10.11 22.09
C GLU A 808 -5.19 9.65 23.24
N GLY A 809 -6.37 9.15 22.89
CA GLY A 809 -7.27 8.45 23.82
C GLY A 809 -8.57 9.20 24.17
N SER A 810 -9.08 9.00 25.38
CA SER A 810 -10.24 9.74 25.91
C SER A 810 -10.28 9.71 27.44
N PHE A 811 -10.93 10.72 28.02
CA PHE A 811 -11.42 10.63 29.39
C PHE A 811 -12.66 9.72 29.47
#